data_AF-A0A8J6MH44-F1
#
_entry.id   AF-A0A8J6MH44-F1
#
_cell.length_a   1.000
_cell.length_b   1.000
_cell.length_c   1.000
_cell.angle_alpha   90.00
_cell.angle_beta   90.00
_cell.angle_gamma   90.00
#
_symmetry.space_group_name_H-M   'P 1'
#
loop_
_entity.id
_entity.type
_entity.pdbx_description
1 polymer ?
#
loop_
_entity_poly.entity_id
_entity_poly.type
_entity_poly.pdbx_seq_one_letter_code
_entity_poly.pdbx_strand_id
1 'polypeptide(L)'
;MSGNYTLQILHASDFEGGVEAVARAKNFAAIVDRLEDQVANSITLSSGDNFIPGPFTAAGTDASVRDEIASYYEQFFGLAAGSLTGIRNATTGFNVADIAILNAIGIQASTIGNHEFDLGPNAFAGSFDFIASLPAAPGQPTLASITSIGAQFPYLSSNLNFASEGSLSGLFTTTLQDAGAYLTTAAELATGAGIRAEATGREMAPWTSITKGGQTLGIVAVTTQVQASITTLGNVTVLDPSGDGGRDNMDELVAILQPQVNQMIAQGINKIILMSHLQNIANERLLVTKLSGVDVIIGGGSHTLFADATDLVGPGDVVGGGYPEFYTGLGGGRVALINTEANYKYVGRLVIDFDAAGNIIEASVKAATSGAYVTTDIGVDRVLGNNDGTLSAAEQALIFADGTRGGEVQQITDAIGAVINLKDGAIWGYSNVYLEGDRIFGRNQEINLGSLSADANLAVAKNALGTAFVGSLKNGGGTRSAIGNIDPATGAKTQTLANPSAGKPAGAISTLDIENALRFDNKLVVFDTTASGLKAILEHGLGLPANAGGYAQIGGLKVAFDPSRAAGNRIVSLAMTDIDGNVIARIVENGVVAAGAPAAISMTSLSFTANGGDGYPIKANATNFRYILFDGSLSTAIDPTLDLTSAVTAASVGQSLATILGEQRAFQILLADKYGTPAKAYATADTAQSLDTRIQNLNVRGDTALDAPPINGDASSQTLHGGVGDDSIAAGGGNDAVAGGVGDDTIDGGPGNDQVVGGDGRDVVIGGTGADALYGGTGLDIAIGGTGDDGYTIEDVSDIIIENPGEGTDSAFVFVDNWTAPANLEAIYLFGGATRVLGAGADDTLVANVTLGSIIGGGGGRDTIYGQAGNDSLSGDTGDDVIYGGAGQDTLTGGAGQDQLVGGGGADVFGFTEPGWGYDQVFDFSRAEGDRFDMRGSGATSFAQLGVATLGADTAVTFGASRFDVYGVTGLLASDFIFA
;
A
#
# COMPACT_ATOMS: atom_id res chain seq x y z
N MET A 1 5.76 2.65 69.04
CA MET A 1 5.62 1.48 68.14
C MET A 1 5.28 2.06 66.78
N SER A 2 6.25 2.25 65.89
CA SER A 2 5.96 2.68 64.51
C SER A 2 5.59 1.42 63.73
N GLY A 3 4.29 1.26 63.39
CA GLY A 3 3.82 0.17 62.54
C GLY A 3 4.35 0.29 61.11
N ASN A 4 4.13 -0.73 60.29
CA ASN A 4 4.40 -0.69 58.86
C ASN A 4 3.62 0.46 58.20
N TYR A 5 4.16 1.01 57.11
CA TYR A 5 3.48 2.00 56.28
C TYR A 5 2.92 1.32 55.03
N THR A 6 1.60 1.13 54.99
CA THR A 6 0.91 0.62 53.79
C THR A 6 0.74 1.76 52.79
N LEU A 7 1.22 1.58 51.56
CA LEU A 7 1.05 2.48 50.42
C LEU A 7 0.19 1.80 49.35
N GLN A 8 -0.75 2.56 48.78
CA GLN A 8 -1.42 2.19 47.53
C GLN A 8 -0.91 3.08 46.40
N ILE A 9 -0.48 2.47 45.31
CA ILE A 9 -0.12 3.14 44.06
C ILE A 9 -1.17 2.72 43.04
N LEU A 10 -2.00 3.69 42.65
CA LEU A 10 -2.82 3.61 41.46
C LEU A 10 -1.99 4.17 40.30
N HIS A 11 -1.95 3.47 39.17
CA HIS A 11 -1.17 3.92 38.04
C HIS A 11 -1.78 3.51 36.71
N ALA A 12 -1.36 4.22 35.68
CA ALA A 12 -1.52 3.80 34.30
C ALA A 12 -0.33 4.27 33.47
N SER A 13 -0.19 3.61 32.33
CA SER A 13 0.74 3.93 31.27
C SER A 13 -0.05 4.19 29.99
N ASP A 14 0.48 5.06 29.12
CA ASP A 14 0.04 5.15 27.72
C ASP A 14 -1.46 5.46 27.60
N PHE A 15 -1.91 6.58 28.18
CA PHE A 15 -3.33 6.96 28.14
C PHE A 15 -3.85 7.07 26.71
N GLU A 16 -3.09 7.70 25.81
CA GLU A 16 -3.25 7.65 24.34
C GLU A 16 -4.70 7.58 23.85
N GLY A 17 -5.56 8.51 24.26
CA GLY A 17 -7.01 8.40 24.04
C GLY A 17 -7.40 8.10 22.59
N GLY A 18 -7.89 6.89 22.32
CA GLY A 18 -8.57 6.51 21.09
C GLY A 18 -10.09 6.75 21.15
N VAL A 19 -10.84 6.34 20.12
CA VAL A 19 -12.32 6.48 20.11
C VAL A 19 -12.96 5.74 21.29
N GLU A 20 -12.39 4.60 21.68
CA GLU A 20 -12.82 3.81 22.85
C GLU A 20 -12.64 4.54 24.20
N ALA A 21 -11.76 5.55 24.26
CA ALA A 21 -11.54 6.34 25.48
C ALA A 21 -12.79 7.10 25.91
N VAL A 22 -13.72 7.39 24.98
CA VAL A 22 -15.04 7.98 25.28
C VAL A 22 -15.80 7.15 26.31
N ALA A 23 -15.74 5.81 26.21
CA ALA A 23 -16.38 4.92 27.17
C ALA A 23 -15.48 4.57 28.35
N ARG A 24 -14.18 4.37 28.11
CA ARG A 24 -13.24 3.85 29.13
C ARG A 24 -12.80 4.88 30.16
N ALA A 25 -12.58 6.14 29.77
CA ALA A 25 -11.98 7.11 30.68
C ALA A 25 -12.86 7.41 31.90
N LYS A 26 -14.19 7.48 31.74
CA LYS A 26 -15.10 7.65 32.88
C LYS A 26 -15.10 6.45 33.84
N ASN A 27 -15.00 5.24 33.30
CA ASN A 27 -14.91 4.01 34.08
C ASN A 27 -13.55 3.92 34.79
N PHE A 28 -12.48 4.33 34.12
CA PHE A 28 -11.15 4.50 34.71
C PHE A 28 -11.21 5.43 35.92
N ALA A 29 -11.80 6.62 35.75
CA ALA A 29 -11.94 7.61 36.81
C ALA A 29 -12.78 7.09 37.99
N ALA A 30 -13.91 6.43 37.71
CA ALA A 30 -14.75 5.81 38.73
C ALA A 30 -14.02 4.71 39.52
N ILE A 31 -13.21 3.88 38.85
CA ILE A 31 -12.39 2.86 39.49
C ILE A 31 -11.34 3.51 40.40
N VAL A 32 -10.64 4.54 39.91
CA VAL A 32 -9.65 5.29 40.71
C VAL A 32 -10.32 5.89 41.95
N ASP A 33 -11.45 6.59 41.78
CA ASP A 33 -12.23 7.23 42.85
C ASP A 33 -12.57 6.21 43.94
N ARG A 34 -13.12 5.05 43.54
CA ARG A 34 -13.52 4.00 44.47
C ARG A 34 -12.36 3.34 45.18
N LEU A 35 -11.25 3.11 44.48
CA LEU A 35 -10.06 2.45 45.01
C LEU A 35 -9.27 3.36 45.94
N GLU A 36 -9.19 4.66 45.65
CA GLU A 36 -8.44 5.63 46.45
C GLU A 36 -8.95 5.66 47.90
N ASP A 37 -10.27 5.59 48.10
CA ASP A 37 -10.91 5.56 49.41
C ASP A 37 -10.65 4.29 50.23
N GLN A 38 -10.16 3.21 49.61
CA GLN A 38 -9.95 1.93 50.30
C GLN A 38 -8.66 1.88 51.12
N VAL A 39 -7.67 2.72 50.78
CA VAL A 39 -6.36 2.74 51.45
C VAL A 39 -5.98 4.19 51.74
N ALA A 40 -5.84 4.53 53.01
CA ALA A 40 -5.62 5.92 53.45
C ALA A 40 -4.41 6.60 52.78
N ASN A 41 -3.36 5.84 52.50
CA ASN A 41 -2.18 6.31 51.80
C ASN A 41 -2.21 5.89 50.34
N SER A 42 -3.18 6.39 49.58
CA SER A 42 -3.25 6.18 48.14
C SER A 42 -2.64 7.36 47.38
N ILE A 43 -1.91 7.04 46.31
CA ILE A 43 -1.40 7.98 45.31
C ILE A 43 -1.75 7.51 43.89
N THR A 44 -1.86 8.43 42.94
CA THR A 44 -2.18 8.14 41.54
C THR A 44 -1.14 8.74 40.59
N LEU A 45 -0.51 7.92 39.74
CA LEU A 45 0.63 8.31 38.90
C LEU A 45 0.44 7.90 37.43
N SER A 46 1.03 8.65 36.50
CA SER A 46 1.02 8.34 35.06
C SER A 46 2.43 8.10 34.53
N SER A 47 2.71 6.99 33.86
CA SER A 47 4.02 6.79 33.21
C SER A 47 4.13 7.38 31.81
N GLY A 48 3.31 8.37 31.45
CA GLY A 48 3.46 9.18 30.23
C GLY A 48 2.60 8.74 29.06
N ASP A 49 2.79 9.38 27.90
CA ASP A 49 1.90 9.31 26.74
C ASP A 49 0.45 9.61 27.13
N ASN A 50 0.29 10.76 27.82
CA ASN A 50 -0.97 11.23 28.37
C ASN A 50 -2.01 11.55 27.30
N PHE A 51 -1.56 11.81 26.07
CA PHE A 51 -2.38 12.09 24.90
C PHE A 51 -1.65 11.65 23.64
N ILE A 52 -2.41 11.39 22.57
CA ILE A 52 -1.86 11.10 21.25
C ILE A 52 -2.68 11.84 20.19
N PRO A 53 -2.06 12.43 19.15
CA PRO A 53 -2.82 13.04 18.08
C PRO A 53 -3.74 12.06 17.36
N GLY A 54 -5.05 12.20 17.57
CA GLY A 54 -6.06 11.32 16.99
C GLY A 54 -7.49 11.86 17.12
N PRO A 55 -8.50 11.06 16.74
CA PRO A 55 -9.90 11.50 16.72
C PRO A 55 -10.43 12.00 18.07
N PHE A 56 -10.02 11.36 19.17
CA PHE A 56 -10.42 11.74 20.53
C PHE A 56 -9.92 13.14 20.88
N THR A 57 -8.60 13.34 20.84
CA THR A 57 -7.99 14.63 21.16
C THR A 57 -8.43 15.73 20.18
N ALA A 58 -8.56 15.42 18.88
CA ALA A 58 -9.08 16.36 17.89
C ALA A 58 -10.52 16.80 18.18
N ALA A 59 -11.40 15.87 18.56
CA ALA A 59 -12.75 16.19 19.00
C ALA A 59 -12.75 17.02 20.30
N GLY A 60 -11.80 16.78 21.19
CA GLY A 60 -11.56 17.59 22.40
C GLY A 60 -11.26 19.07 22.13
N THR A 61 -10.84 19.43 20.92
CA THR A 61 -10.62 20.84 20.53
C THR A 61 -11.89 21.58 20.08
N ASP A 62 -13.00 20.86 19.90
CA ASP A 62 -14.26 21.43 19.44
C ASP A 62 -14.84 22.42 20.47
N ALA A 63 -15.50 23.47 19.99
CA ALA A 63 -16.05 24.51 20.85
C ALA A 63 -17.08 23.96 21.85
N SER A 64 -17.82 22.91 21.50
CA SER A 64 -18.80 22.28 22.40
C SER A 64 -18.16 21.55 23.59
N VAL A 65 -16.93 21.05 23.45
CA VAL A 65 -16.20 20.39 24.55
C VAL A 65 -15.61 21.42 25.53
N ARG A 66 -15.26 22.61 25.03
CA ARG A 66 -14.69 23.69 25.87
C ARG A 66 -15.63 24.15 26.97
N ASP A 67 -16.95 24.09 26.75
CA ASP A 67 -17.94 24.44 27.75
C ASP A 67 -17.92 23.48 28.94
N GLU A 68 -17.74 22.17 28.69
CA GLU A 68 -17.63 21.16 29.75
C GLU A 68 -16.30 21.28 30.49
N ILE A 69 -15.20 21.49 29.78
CA ILE A 69 -13.88 21.72 30.40
C ILE A 69 -13.90 22.96 31.30
N ALA A 70 -14.51 24.07 30.84
CA ALA A 70 -14.65 25.28 31.64
C ALA A 70 -15.50 25.01 32.90
N SER A 71 -16.58 24.25 32.77
CA SER A 71 -17.47 23.90 33.89
C SER A 71 -16.76 23.01 34.92
N TYR A 72 -15.94 22.04 34.47
CA TYR A 72 -15.08 21.23 35.33
C TYR A 72 -14.12 22.12 36.14
N TYR A 73 -13.34 22.99 35.51
CA TYR A 73 -12.38 23.82 36.24
C TYR A 73 -13.04 24.87 37.15
N GLU A 74 -14.22 25.38 36.79
CA GLU A 74 -15.00 26.21 37.70
C GLU A 74 -15.35 25.47 38.99
N GLN A 75 -15.74 24.19 38.89
CA GLN A 75 -16.01 23.35 40.06
C GLN A 75 -14.73 23.01 40.82
N PHE A 76 -13.68 22.56 40.10
CA PHE A 76 -12.39 22.17 40.66
C PHE A 76 -11.76 23.29 41.50
N PHE A 77 -11.81 24.53 41.02
CA PHE A 77 -11.26 25.69 41.73
C PHE A 77 -12.26 26.39 42.66
N GLY A 78 -13.52 25.95 42.71
CA GLY A 78 -14.58 26.58 43.51
C GLY A 78 -14.97 27.99 43.03
N LEU A 79 -14.87 28.24 41.72
CA LEU A 79 -15.24 29.49 41.07
C LEU A 79 -16.75 29.57 40.81
N ALA A 80 -17.25 30.78 40.57
CA ALA A 80 -18.64 30.96 40.17
C ALA A 80 -18.89 30.37 38.77
N ALA A 81 -20.02 29.69 38.58
CA ALA A 81 -20.40 29.14 37.28
C ALA A 81 -20.43 30.21 36.18
N GLY A 82 -19.87 29.89 35.01
CA GLY A 82 -19.71 30.81 33.88
C GLY A 82 -18.61 31.85 34.07
N SER A 83 -17.80 31.76 35.13
CA SER A 83 -16.65 32.63 35.29
C SER A 83 -15.58 32.31 34.24
N LEU A 84 -15.28 31.08 33.84
CA LEU A 84 -14.23 30.74 32.87
C LEU A 84 -14.63 30.94 31.39
N THR A 85 -15.40 31.99 31.07
CA THR A 85 -15.76 32.37 29.68
C THR A 85 -14.57 32.65 28.76
N GLY A 86 -13.37 32.88 29.31
CA GLY A 86 -12.13 32.97 28.53
C GLY A 86 -11.78 31.66 27.84
N ILE A 87 -11.83 30.53 28.56
CA ILE A 87 -11.60 29.19 27.98
C ILE A 87 -12.58 28.92 26.83
N ARG A 88 -13.84 29.34 26.99
CA ARG A 88 -14.91 29.19 25.99
C ARG A 88 -14.65 29.96 24.68
N ASN A 89 -13.84 31.03 24.72
CA ASN A 89 -13.58 31.91 23.57
C ASN A 89 -12.14 31.83 23.01
N ALA A 90 -11.25 31.01 23.59
CA ALA A 90 -9.86 30.87 23.17
C ALA A 90 -9.66 29.77 22.11
N THR A 91 -8.61 29.91 21.30
CA THR A 91 -8.02 28.74 20.62
C THR A 91 -7.32 27.91 21.69
N THR A 92 -7.99 26.89 22.22
CA THR A 92 -7.41 25.98 23.21
C THR A 92 -6.30 25.14 22.58
N GLY A 93 -5.30 24.75 23.38
CA GLY A 93 -4.30 23.77 22.97
C GLY A 93 -4.95 22.46 22.52
N PHE A 94 -4.23 21.68 21.72
CA PHE A 94 -4.75 20.45 21.11
C PHE A 94 -5.18 19.39 22.15
N ASN A 95 -4.44 19.29 23.25
CA ASN A 95 -4.53 18.24 24.27
C ASN A 95 -5.22 18.68 25.58
N VAL A 96 -5.92 19.81 25.55
CA VAL A 96 -6.54 20.41 26.75
C VAL A 96 -7.57 19.48 27.39
N ALA A 97 -8.36 18.79 26.58
CA ALA A 97 -9.37 17.86 27.06
C ALA A 97 -8.74 16.66 27.79
N ASP A 98 -7.67 16.10 27.23
CA ASP A 98 -6.91 15.00 27.85
C ASP A 98 -6.37 15.42 29.22
N ILE A 99 -5.73 16.59 29.30
CA ILE A 99 -5.21 17.11 30.57
C ILE A 99 -6.32 17.38 31.60
N ALA A 100 -7.47 17.90 31.17
CA ALA A 100 -8.63 18.07 32.05
C ALA A 100 -9.13 16.73 32.61
N ILE A 101 -9.19 15.68 31.77
CA ILE A 101 -9.55 14.32 32.19
C ILE A 101 -8.53 13.78 33.20
N LEU A 102 -7.23 13.96 32.98
CA LEU A 102 -6.19 13.50 33.92
C LEU A 102 -6.22 14.24 35.25
N ASN A 103 -6.53 15.54 35.23
CA ASN A 103 -6.75 16.30 36.45
C ASN A 103 -7.98 15.79 37.22
N ALA A 104 -9.09 15.51 36.53
CA ALA A 104 -10.31 14.97 37.14
C ALA A 104 -10.09 13.55 37.71
N ILE A 105 -9.26 12.74 37.05
CA ILE A 105 -8.79 11.44 37.57
C ILE A 105 -7.97 11.61 38.86
N GLY A 106 -7.29 12.74 39.03
CA GLY A 106 -6.43 13.04 40.16
C GLY A 106 -5.00 12.52 40.00
N ILE A 107 -4.43 12.58 38.79
CA ILE A 107 -3.01 12.31 38.56
C ILE A 107 -2.16 13.28 39.39
N GLN A 108 -1.16 12.76 40.10
CA GLN A 108 -0.31 13.56 41.00
C GLN A 108 1.10 13.79 40.46
N ALA A 109 1.53 13.03 39.46
CA ALA A 109 2.75 13.22 38.68
C ALA A 109 2.65 12.40 37.40
N SER A 110 3.30 12.87 36.34
CA SER A 110 3.39 12.15 35.07
C SER A 110 4.83 12.08 34.56
N THR A 111 5.24 10.95 33.98
CA THR A 111 6.44 10.92 33.13
C THR A 111 6.16 11.63 31.81
N ILE A 112 7.18 12.18 31.18
CA ILE A 112 7.13 12.64 29.78
C ILE A 112 7.41 11.43 28.87
N GLY A 113 6.44 11.02 28.05
CA GLY A 113 6.58 10.01 27.01
C GLY A 113 6.96 10.62 25.65
N ASN A 114 6.86 9.84 24.58
CA ASN A 114 7.16 10.32 23.22
C ASN A 114 6.00 11.08 22.59
N HIS A 115 4.76 10.70 22.85
CA HIS A 115 3.60 11.31 22.23
C HIS A 115 3.33 12.74 22.72
N GLU A 116 3.88 13.14 23.87
CA GLU A 116 3.90 14.54 24.29
C GLU A 116 4.52 15.48 23.23
N PHE A 117 5.47 14.99 22.41
CA PHE A 117 6.20 15.80 21.43
C PHE A 117 5.77 15.60 19.97
N ASP A 118 4.71 14.84 19.70
CA ASP A 118 4.30 14.51 18.32
C ASP A 118 4.01 15.75 17.48
N LEU A 119 3.45 16.79 18.11
CA LEU A 119 3.16 18.08 17.50
C LEU A 119 4.21 19.15 17.82
N GLY A 120 5.34 18.74 18.40
CA GLY A 120 6.46 19.59 18.78
C GLY A 120 6.31 20.25 20.15
N PRO A 121 7.39 20.90 20.65
CA PRO A 121 7.47 21.42 22.00
C PRO A 121 6.48 22.56 22.30
N ASN A 122 6.08 23.34 21.27
CA ASN A 122 5.06 24.37 21.44
C ASN A 122 3.67 23.79 21.76
N ALA A 123 3.31 22.67 21.12
CA ALA A 123 2.06 21.99 21.40
C ALA A 123 2.09 21.37 22.81
N PHE A 124 3.22 20.76 23.19
CA PHE A 124 3.42 20.25 24.54
C PHE A 124 3.33 21.34 25.60
N ALA A 125 3.91 22.52 25.36
CA ALA A 125 3.81 23.66 26.25
C ALA A 125 2.34 24.09 26.51
N GLY A 126 1.45 23.84 25.53
CA GLY A 126 0.01 24.07 25.66
C GLY A 126 -0.68 23.21 26.73
N SER A 127 -0.04 22.13 27.21
CA SER A 127 -0.56 21.30 28.31
C SER A 127 -0.60 22.04 29.65
N PHE A 128 0.23 23.08 29.80
CA PHE A 128 0.44 23.78 31.07
C PHE A 128 -0.35 25.09 31.16
N ASP A 129 -0.68 25.71 30.04
CA ASP A 129 -1.38 27.00 30.03
C ASP A 129 -2.40 27.12 28.89
N PHE A 130 -3.68 26.91 29.22
CA PHE A 130 -4.78 26.92 28.26
C PHE A 130 -5.20 28.33 27.79
N ILE A 131 -4.76 29.40 28.48
CA ILE A 131 -5.35 30.76 28.33
C ILE A 131 -4.30 31.82 27.94
N ALA A 132 -3.02 31.46 27.83
CA ALA A 132 -1.87 32.35 27.57
C ALA A 132 -2.04 33.43 26.47
N SER A 133 -2.94 33.22 25.51
CA SER A 133 -3.10 34.04 24.29
C SER A 133 -4.34 34.94 24.26
N LEU A 134 -5.17 35.00 25.31
CA LEU A 134 -6.42 35.76 25.27
C LEU A 134 -6.27 37.26 25.60
N PRO A 135 -6.85 38.17 24.79
CA PRO A 135 -6.91 39.60 25.11
C PRO A 135 -7.89 39.89 26.26
N ALA A 136 -7.51 40.82 27.14
CA ALA A 136 -8.36 41.28 28.24
C ALA A 136 -9.62 42.03 27.76
N ALA A 137 -10.79 41.64 28.27
CA ALA A 137 -12.03 42.42 28.08
C ALA A 137 -12.05 43.65 29.01
N PRO A 138 -12.53 44.85 28.56
CA PRO A 138 -12.54 46.05 29.39
C PRO A 138 -13.57 45.98 30.55
N GLY A 139 -13.13 46.26 31.79
CA GLY A 139 -14.02 46.69 32.89
C GLY A 139 -14.55 45.62 33.86
N GLN A 140 -14.04 44.39 33.84
CA GLN A 140 -14.29 43.35 34.86
C GLN A 140 -12.95 42.93 35.50
N PRO A 141 -12.90 42.41 36.76
CA PRO A 141 -11.72 41.66 37.20
C PRO A 141 -11.50 40.53 36.18
N THR A 142 -10.40 40.60 35.44
CA THR A 142 -10.30 40.02 34.11
C THR A 142 -9.99 38.53 34.17
N LEU A 143 -10.80 37.70 33.53
CA LEU A 143 -10.46 36.30 33.24
C LEU A 143 -9.26 36.15 32.29
N ALA A 144 -8.82 37.24 31.66
CA ALA A 144 -7.50 37.37 31.04
C ALA A 144 -6.35 37.50 32.05
N SER A 145 -6.62 37.26 33.33
CA SER A 145 -5.64 37.16 34.42
C SER A 145 -5.64 35.75 35.01
N ILE A 146 -6.12 34.73 34.30
CA ILE A 146 -5.89 33.35 34.68
C ILE A 146 -4.98 32.75 33.61
N THR A 147 -3.74 32.47 34.00
CA THR A 147 -2.76 31.71 33.21
C THR A 147 -2.32 30.54 34.10
N SER A 148 -1.91 29.43 33.49
CA SER A 148 -1.58 28.16 34.18
C SER A 148 -2.78 27.30 34.61
N ILE A 149 -3.95 27.47 33.99
CA ILE A 149 -4.92 26.35 33.98
C ILE A 149 -4.38 25.36 32.95
N GLY A 150 -3.89 24.23 33.46
CA GLY A 150 -3.16 23.22 32.71
C GLY A 150 -3.09 21.92 33.48
N ALA A 151 -2.01 21.16 33.31
CA ALA A 151 -1.69 20.03 34.16
C ALA A 151 -1.60 20.49 35.62
N GLN A 152 -2.36 19.85 36.51
CA GLN A 152 -2.30 20.09 37.95
C GLN A 152 -1.38 19.05 38.60
N PHE A 153 -0.27 18.75 37.92
CA PHE A 153 0.72 17.79 38.34
C PHE A 153 2.04 18.04 37.59
N PRO A 154 3.19 17.74 38.19
CA PRO A 154 4.47 17.83 37.50
C PRO A 154 4.58 16.79 36.39
N TYR A 155 5.09 17.23 35.23
CA TYR A 155 5.70 16.35 34.26
C TYR A 155 7.17 16.10 34.59
N LEU A 156 7.59 14.84 34.51
CA LEU A 156 8.87 14.39 35.03
C LEU A 156 9.72 13.75 33.94
N SER A 157 10.98 14.16 33.84
CA SER A 157 12.00 13.44 33.08
C SER A 157 13.41 13.87 33.47
N SER A 158 14.24 12.89 33.78
CA SER A 158 15.62 13.09 34.25
C SER A 158 16.66 13.14 33.16
N ASN A 159 16.34 12.64 31.97
CA ASN A 159 17.26 12.53 30.84
C ASN A 159 16.87 13.42 29.66
N LEU A 160 15.91 14.32 29.82
CA LEU A 160 15.62 15.38 28.86
C LEU A 160 16.23 16.71 29.31
N ASN A 161 16.78 17.45 28.36
CA ASN A 161 17.36 18.77 28.56
C ASN A 161 16.60 19.82 27.74
N PHE A 162 15.97 20.74 28.46
CA PHE A 162 15.10 21.79 27.93
C PHE A 162 15.80 23.14 27.76
N ALA A 163 17.07 23.28 28.14
CA ALA A 163 17.74 24.58 28.29
C ALA A 163 17.77 25.43 26.99
N SER A 164 17.72 24.78 25.83
CA SER A 164 17.71 25.44 24.51
C SER A 164 16.34 25.55 23.87
N GLU A 165 15.28 25.08 24.54
CA GLU A 165 13.91 25.12 24.02
C GLU A 165 13.15 26.31 24.61
N GLY A 166 12.89 27.32 23.78
CA GLY A 166 12.30 28.59 24.22
C GLY A 166 10.90 28.43 24.82
N SER A 167 10.12 27.46 24.34
CA SER A 167 8.76 27.19 24.80
C SER A 167 8.67 26.45 26.14
N LEU A 168 9.73 25.72 26.54
CA LEU A 168 9.73 24.81 27.69
C LEU A 168 10.79 25.14 28.75
N SER A 169 11.89 25.81 28.40
CA SER A 169 13.01 26.10 29.30
C SER A 169 12.61 26.84 30.58
N GLY A 170 11.65 27.76 30.50
CA GLY A 170 11.13 28.48 31.65
C GLY A 170 10.28 27.63 32.60
N LEU A 171 9.74 26.51 32.12
CA LEU A 171 8.81 25.64 32.86
C LEU A 171 9.52 24.58 33.72
N PHE A 172 10.81 24.36 33.46
CA PHE A 172 11.61 23.30 34.08
C PHE A 172 12.36 23.78 35.34
N THR A 173 12.38 22.97 36.39
CA THR A 173 13.17 23.18 37.61
C THR A 173 14.02 21.97 37.95
N THR A 174 15.20 22.21 38.52
CA THR A 174 16.07 21.17 39.10
C THR A 174 15.91 21.06 40.61
N THR A 175 15.05 21.88 41.22
CA THR A 175 14.82 21.86 42.66
C THR A 175 13.79 20.79 43.01
N LEU A 176 14.12 19.90 43.95
CA LEU A 176 13.14 18.94 44.49
C LEU A 176 12.06 19.69 45.26
N GLN A 177 10.81 19.50 44.86
CA GLN A 177 9.63 20.12 45.47
C GLN A 177 8.55 19.04 45.73
N ASP A 178 7.57 19.35 46.58
CA ASP A 178 6.40 18.48 46.75
C ASP A 178 5.46 18.68 45.55
N ALA A 179 4.77 17.62 45.10
CA ALA A 179 3.84 17.66 43.98
C ALA A 179 2.73 18.71 44.18
N GLY A 180 2.35 18.98 45.43
CA GLY A 180 1.40 20.04 45.76
C GLY A 180 1.90 21.46 45.41
N ALA A 181 3.20 21.65 45.23
CA ALA A 181 3.78 22.93 44.78
C ALA A 181 3.56 23.19 43.28
N TYR A 182 3.15 22.18 42.50
CA TYR A 182 2.82 22.30 41.08
C TYR A 182 1.34 22.60 40.85
N LEU A 183 0.51 22.54 41.91
CA LEU A 183 -0.92 22.84 41.84
C LEU A 183 -1.18 24.34 41.78
N THR A 184 -2.17 24.73 40.99
CA THR A 184 -2.77 26.06 41.05
C THR A 184 -3.74 26.15 42.21
N THR A 185 -3.60 27.16 43.07
CA THR A 185 -4.48 27.37 44.23
C THR A 185 -5.56 28.42 43.95
N ALA A 186 -6.71 28.30 44.62
CA ALA A 186 -7.77 29.31 44.55
C ALA A 186 -7.32 30.72 44.99
N ALA A 187 -6.32 30.80 45.89
CA ALA A 187 -5.74 32.07 46.33
C ALA A 187 -4.86 32.72 45.24
N GLU A 188 -4.11 31.93 44.49
CA GLU A 188 -3.33 32.37 43.33
C GLU A 188 -4.26 32.94 42.25
N LEU A 189 -5.37 32.24 41.95
CA LEU A 189 -6.40 32.68 40.99
C LEU A 189 -7.08 34.01 41.37
N ALA A 190 -7.17 34.35 42.66
CA ALA A 190 -7.91 35.51 43.13
C ALA A 190 -7.17 36.87 43.03
N THR A 191 -5.85 36.88 42.86
CA THR A 191 -5.02 38.09 43.09
C THR A 191 -4.51 38.80 41.85
N GLY A 192 -4.63 38.23 40.65
CA GLY A 192 -4.20 38.91 39.42
C GLY A 192 -2.68 39.15 39.29
N ALA A 193 -1.87 38.79 40.29
CA ALA A 193 -0.43 39.10 40.37
C ALA A 193 0.51 37.88 40.27
N GLY A 194 0.00 36.65 40.43
CA GLY A 194 0.79 35.40 40.35
C GLY A 194 1.08 34.90 38.93
N ILE A 195 0.34 35.40 37.95
CA ILE A 195 0.10 34.90 36.57
C ILE A 195 1.31 34.87 35.61
N ARG A 196 2.44 35.47 35.95
CA ARG A 196 3.68 35.30 35.16
C ARG A 196 4.86 34.75 35.96
N ALA A 197 4.78 34.76 37.27
CA ALA A 197 5.78 34.14 38.15
C ALA A 197 5.47 32.65 38.39
N GLU A 198 4.21 32.23 38.22
CA GLU A 198 3.73 30.88 38.51
C GLU A 198 4.30 29.79 37.59
N ALA A 199 4.37 29.98 36.27
CA ALA A 199 4.91 28.93 35.39
C ALA A 199 6.45 28.75 35.47
N THR A 200 7.19 29.65 36.16
CA THR A 200 8.66 29.57 36.14
C THR A 200 9.15 28.45 37.04
N GLY A 201 9.53 27.32 36.43
CA GLY A 201 10.05 26.15 37.13
C GLY A 201 9.03 25.43 38.03
N ARG A 202 7.74 25.46 37.68
CA ARG A 202 6.64 24.80 38.43
C ARG A 202 5.82 23.82 37.59
N GLU A 203 6.31 23.35 36.45
CA GLU A 203 5.56 22.41 35.60
C GLU A 203 6.35 21.14 35.29
N MET A 204 7.67 21.27 35.09
CA MET A 204 8.53 20.14 34.75
C MET A 204 9.72 20.01 35.70
N ALA A 205 10.14 18.78 35.98
CA ALA A 205 11.30 18.51 36.82
C ALA A 205 11.91 17.13 36.50
N PRO A 206 13.13 16.81 36.95
CA PRO A 206 13.62 15.43 36.92
C PRO A 206 12.88 14.55 37.95
N TRP A 207 12.33 15.17 38.99
CA TRP A 207 11.76 14.50 40.14
C TRP A 207 10.76 15.38 40.89
N THR A 208 9.96 14.76 41.76
CA THR A 208 9.11 15.42 42.75
C THR A 208 9.05 14.59 44.05
N SER A 209 8.32 15.07 45.04
CA SER A 209 7.99 14.31 46.24
C SER A 209 6.50 14.37 46.54
N ILE A 210 5.96 13.35 47.21
CA ILE A 210 4.56 13.32 47.63
C ILE A 210 4.50 12.97 49.11
N THR A 211 3.91 13.85 49.92
CA THR A 211 3.70 13.59 51.35
C THR A 211 2.32 12.98 51.60
N LYS A 212 2.26 11.74 52.11
CA LYS A 212 1.01 11.04 52.42
C LYS A 212 1.13 10.25 53.72
N GLY A 213 0.16 10.38 54.63
CA GLY A 213 0.18 9.69 55.93
C GLY A 213 1.38 10.03 56.82
N GLY A 214 1.95 11.23 56.67
CA GLY A 214 3.14 11.67 57.41
C GLY A 214 4.46 11.04 56.94
N GLN A 215 4.48 10.36 55.79
CA GLN A 215 5.70 9.90 55.10
C GLN A 215 5.88 10.69 53.81
N THR A 216 7.13 10.91 53.41
CA THR A 216 7.50 11.54 52.13
C THR A 216 7.98 10.47 51.16
N LEU A 217 7.36 10.42 50.00
CA LEU A 217 7.68 9.53 48.89
C LEU A 217 8.49 10.32 47.86
N GLY A 218 9.60 9.78 47.38
CA GLY A 218 10.38 10.36 46.28
C GLY A 218 9.91 9.80 44.95
N ILE A 219 9.67 10.67 43.98
CA ILE A 219 9.25 10.28 42.63
C ILE A 219 10.30 10.80 41.64
N VAL A 220 10.90 9.92 40.86
CA VAL A 220 11.86 10.25 39.80
C VAL A 220 11.37 9.65 38.48
N ALA A 221 11.67 10.27 37.35
CA ALA A 221 11.20 9.74 36.07
C ALA A 221 12.24 9.74 34.96
N VAL A 222 12.04 8.88 33.96
CA VAL A 222 12.94 8.75 32.81
C VAL A 222 12.16 8.49 31.53
N THR A 223 12.62 9.09 30.44
CA THR A 223 12.05 8.95 29.09
C THR A 223 12.99 8.10 28.24
N THR A 224 12.48 7.47 27.18
CA THR A 224 13.30 6.62 26.29
C THR A 224 14.49 7.38 25.68
N GLN A 225 15.62 6.69 25.50
CA GLN A 225 16.83 7.28 24.91
C GLN A 225 16.70 7.52 23.41
N VAL A 226 15.86 6.72 22.75
CA VAL A 226 15.61 6.79 21.31
C VAL A 226 14.57 7.85 20.92
N GLN A 227 14.13 8.69 21.87
CA GLN A 227 13.08 9.70 21.70
C GLN A 227 13.24 10.54 20.42
N ALA A 228 14.46 11.02 20.14
CA ALA A 228 14.76 11.84 18.96
C ALA A 228 14.52 11.13 17.62
N SER A 229 14.43 9.81 17.62
CA SER A 229 14.16 9.01 16.42
C SER A 229 12.68 8.70 16.18
N ILE A 230 11.82 8.94 17.19
CA ILE A 230 10.41 8.54 17.17
C ILE A 230 9.43 9.70 17.29
N THR A 231 9.88 10.90 17.70
CA THR A 231 9.02 12.10 17.82
C THR A 231 9.78 13.41 17.52
N THR A 232 9.08 14.55 17.55
CA THR A 232 9.60 15.86 17.15
C THR A 232 10.01 16.71 18.35
N LEU A 233 11.27 16.64 18.76
CA LEU A 233 11.76 17.30 20.00
C LEU A 233 12.03 18.81 19.90
N GLY A 234 12.05 19.39 18.70
CA GLY A 234 12.52 20.77 18.52
C GLY A 234 13.96 20.93 19.02
N ASN A 235 14.21 21.88 19.94
CA ASN A 235 15.53 22.08 20.55
C ASN A 235 15.71 21.33 21.88
N VAL A 236 14.75 20.51 22.30
CA VAL A 236 14.93 19.60 23.44
C VAL A 236 15.93 18.51 23.04
N THR A 237 16.86 18.18 23.94
CA THR A 237 17.87 17.14 23.71
C THR A 237 17.72 16.02 24.73
N VAL A 238 17.97 14.78 24.30
CA VAL A 238 18.14 13.65 25.20
C VAL A 238 19.59 13.66 25.69
N LEU A 239 19.80 13.49 26.99
CA LEU A 239 21.14 13.38 27.57
C LEU A 239 21.80 12.08 27.10
N ASP A 240 22.92 12.21 26.38
CA ASP A 240 23.76 11.12 25.87
C ASP A 240 25.21 11.31 26.35
N PRO A 241 25.50 11.13 27.65
CA PRO A 241 26.85 11.26 28.18
C PRO A 241 27.85 10.25 27.60
N SER A 242 27.39 9.12 27.04
CA SER A 242 28.24 8.12 26.40
C SER A 242 28.62 8.48 24.95
N GLY A 243 27.82 9.34 24.30
CA GLY A 243 27.98 9.74 22.91
C GLY A 243 27.64 8.61 21.93
N ASP A 244 26.76 7.68 22.30
CA ASP A 244 26.42 6.51 21.50
C ASP A 244 25.32 6.75 20.44
N GLY A 245 24.80 7.98 20.40
CA GLY A 245 23.81 8.43 19.43
C GLY A 245 22.37 8.17 19.87
N GLY A 246 22.11 8.14 21.17
CA GLY A 246 20.76 8.03 21.73
C GLY A 246 20.14 6.66 21.51
N ARG A 247 20.87 5.60 21.89
CA ARG A 247 20.38 4.21 21.83
C ARG A 247 19.94 3.74 23.22
N ASP A 248 19.22 2.63 23.26
CA ASP A 248 18.87 1.98 24.54
C ASP A 248 20.15 1.50 25.25
N ASN A 249 20.51 2.20 26.33
CA ASN A 249 21.73 1.98 27.10
C ASN A 249 21.44 2.20 28.60
N MET A 250 21.13 1.10 29.29
CA MET A 250 20.71 1.17 30.70
C MET A 250 21.82 1.61 31.66
N ASP A 251 23.10 1.38 31.33
CA ASP A 251 24.21 1.84 32.17
C ASP A 251 24.35 3.38 32.11
N GLU A 252 24.06 3.97 30.95
CA GLU A 252 23.95 5.42 30.79
C GLU A 252 22.75 5.99 31.58
N LEU A 253 21.57 5.37 31.50
CA LEU A 253 20.43 5.81 32.31
C LEU A 253 20.71 5.73 33.81
N VAL A 254 21.44 4.70 34.26
CA VAL A 254 21.87 4.59 35.66
C VAL A 254 22.80 5.73 36.04
N ALA A 255 23.73 6.13 35.17
CA ALA A 255 24.61 7.28 35.41
C ALA A 255 23.84 8.61 35.55
N ILE A 256 22.69 8.72 34.89
CA ILE A 256 21.79 9.88 34.98
C ILE A 256 20.91 9.80 36.25
N LEU A 257 20.29 8.64 36.52
CA LEU A 257 19.28 8.46 37.57
C LEU A 257 19.86 8.28 38.97
N GLN A 258 20.94 7.51 39.14
CA GLN A 258 21.44 7.19 40.47
C GLN A 258 21.87 8.42 41.30
N PRO A 259 22.50 9.48 40.73
CA PRO A 259 22.79 10.71 41.48
C PRO A 259 21.54 11.37 42.07
N GLN A 260 20.42 11.25 41.37
CA GLN A 260 19.13 11.83 41.74
C GLN A 260 18.49 11.08 42.91
N VAL A 261 18.48 9.75 42.80
CA VAL A 261 18.05 8.84 43.87
C VAL A 261 18.89 9.07 45.13
N ASN A 262 20.21 9.21 44.97
CA ASN A 262 21.11 9.51 46.10
C ASN A 262 20.79 10.87 46.75
N GLN A 263 20.41 11.88 45.95
CA GLN A 263 20.03 13.19 46.46
C GLN A 263 18.71 13.14 47.27
N MET A 264 17.74 12.32 46.87
CA MET A 264 16.53 12.08 47.66
C MET A 264 16.84 11.39 48.99
N ILE A 265 17.68 10.34 48.95
CA ILE A 265 18.11 9.60 50.15
C ILE A 265 18.85 10.54 51.12
N ALA A 266 19.72 11.41 50.61
CA ALA A 266 20.43 12.40 51.42
C ALA A 266 19.48 13.41 52.12
N GLN A 267 18.27 13.61 51.59
CA GLN A 267 17.22 14.42 52.18
C GLN A 267 16.31 13.64 53.15
N GLY A 268 16.63 12.37 53.42
CA GLY A 268 15.90 11.50 54.35
C GLY A 268 14.70 10.79 53.74
N ILE A 269 14.52 10.86 52.41
CA ILE A 269 13.49 10.10 51.70
C ILE A 269 13.97 8.67 51.54
N ASN A 270 13.19 7.71 52.04
CA ASN A 270 13.55 6.29 52.03
C ASN A 270 12.52 5.40 51.32
N LYS A 271 11.62 6.00 50.52
CA LYS A 271 10.63 5.32 49.69
C LYS A 271 10.66 5.99 48.33
N ILE A 272 11.24 5.35 47.32
CA ILE A 272 11.49 5.98 46.02
C ILE A 272 10.82 5.17 44.91
N ILE A 273 10.03 5.87 44.10
CA ILE A 273 9.33 5.34 42.93
C ILE A 273 9.99 5.93 41.68
N LEU A 274 10.40 5.07 40.75
CA LEU A 274 10.84 5.45 39.42
C LEU A 274 9.69 5.25 38.43
N MET A 275 9.30 6.30 37.72
CA MET A 275 8.33 6.22 36.63
C MET A 275 9.07 6.28 35.29
N SER A 276 9.04 5.21 34.52
CA SER A 276 9.78 5.10 33.27
C SER A 276 8.87 5.05 32.06
N HIS A 277 9.37 5.55 30.93
CA HIS A 277 8.71 5.46 29.65
C HIS A 277 9.73 5.03 28.58
N LEU A 278 10.15 3.76 28.61
CA LEU A 278 11.29 3.26 27.81
C LEU A 278 10.88 2.52 26.53
N GLN A 279 9.60 2.54 26.14
CA GLN A 279 9.05 1.93 24.92
C GLN A 279 9.11 0.39 24.84
N ASN A 280 9.95 -0.25 25.66
CA ASN A 280 10.14 -1.70 25.65
C ASN A 280 10.36 -2.21 27.06
N ILE A 281 9.42 -3.03 27.56
CA ILE A 281 9.44 -3.56 28.93
C ILE A 281 10.72 -4.31 29.29
N ALA A 282 11.45 -4.84 28.30
CA ALA A 282 12.76 -5.46 28.54
C ALA A 282 13.79 -4.47 29.09
N ASN A 283 13.70 -3.19 28.72
CA ASN A 283 14.58 -2.13 29.20
C ASN A 283 14.34 -1.88 30.70
N GLU A 284 13.09 -1.76 31.15
CA GLU A 284 12.74 -1.67 32.57
C GLU A 284 13.24 -2.88 33.38
N ARG A 285 13.03 -4.09 32.85
CA ARG A 285 13.52 -5.34 33.47
C ARG A 285 15.05 -5.41 33.57
N LEU A 286 15.78 -4.73 32.69
CA LEU A 286 17.23 -4.60 32.81
C LEU A 286 17.62 -3.50 33.82
N LEU A 287 16.96 -2.34 33.73
CA LEU A 287 17.22 -1.17 34.58
C LEU A 287 17.00 -1.46 36.05
N VAL A 288 15.95 -2.22 36.40
CA VAL A 288 15.59 -2.56 37.78
C VAL A 288 16.74 -3.21 38.57
N THR A 289 17.61 -3.97 37.90
CA THR A 289 18.72 -4.68 38.54
C THR A 289 19.96 -3.82 38.76
N LYS A 290 19.99 -2.60 38.18
CA LYS A 290 21.17 -1.73 38.13
C LYS A 290 21.09 -0.52 39.07
N LEU A 291 19.91 -0.21 39.59
CA LEU A 291 19.69 0.91 40.51
C LEU A 291 19.74 0.45 41.98
N SER A 292 20.18 1.35 42.87
CA SER A 292 20.15 1.15 44.32
C SER A 292 19.27 2.22 44.97
N GLY A 293 18.37 1.80 45.88
CA GLY A 293 17.51 2.70 46.64
C GLY A 293 16.19 3.08 45.97
N VAL A 294 15.86 2.49 44.82
CA VAL A 294 14.52 2.54 44.21
C VAL A 294 13.72 1.33 44.70
N ASP A 295 12.46 1.53 45.08
CA ASP A 295 11.60 0.51 45.66
C ASP A 295 10.50 0.04 44.69
N VAL A 296 10.03 0.92 43.81
CA VAL A 296 9.02 0.62 42.79
C VAL A 296 9.43 1.23 41.47
N ILE A 297 9.25 0.49 40.37
CA ILE A 297 9.34 0.99 39.00
C ILE A 297 7.96 0.85 38.34
N ILE A 298 7.47 1.94 37.75
CA ILE A 298 6.26 1.98 36.93
C ILE A 298 6.70 2.10 35.48
N GLY A 299 6.50 1.05 34.67
CA GLY A 299 6.84 1.05 33.25
C GLY A 299 5.87 1.87 32.40
N GLY A 300 6.25 2.14 31.15
CA GLY A 300 5.44 2.87 30.18
C GLY A 300 6.02 2.78 28.75
N GLY A 301 5.20 3.03 27.73
CA GLY A 301 5.56 3.03 26.32
C GLY A 301 5.54 1.65 25.65
N SER A 302 5.51 0.57 26.42
CA SER A 302 5.57 -0.80 25.89
C SER A 302 4.21 -1.46 25.67
N HIS A 303 3.15 -0.83 26.19
CA HIS A 303 1.77 -1.34 26.20
C HIS A 303 1.63 -2.74 26.84
N THR A 304 2.61 -3.18 27.63
CA THR A 304 2.64 -4.55 28.16
C THR A 304 1.73 -4.68 29.38
N LEU A 305 0.62 -5.41 29.27
CA LEU A 305 -0.25 -5.71 30.40
C LEU A 305 0.44 -6.63 31.41
N PHE A 306 0.60 -6.16 32.66
CA PHE A 306 0.91 -7.03 33.78
C PHE A 306 -0.37 -7.38 34.52
N ALA A 307 -0.63 -8.67 34.70
CA ALA A 307 -1.82 -9.18 35.36
C ALA A 307 -1.53 -10.57 35.97
N ASP A 308 -2.27 -10.96 37.00
CA ASP A 308 -2.21 -12.31 37.56
C ASP A 308 -3.48 -13.13 37.26
N ALA A 309 -3.51 -14.39 37.72
CA ALA A 309 -4.62 -15.31 37.45
C ALA A 309 -5.96 -14.91 38.11
N THR A 310 -5.96 -13.91 38.99
CA THR A 310 -7.15 -13.36 39.65
C THR A 310 -7.66 -12.08 38.99
N ASP A 311 -6.88 -11.51 38.08
CA ASP A 311 -7.26 -10.33 37.32
C ASP A 311 -8.20 -10.68 36.17
N LEU A 312 -9.14 -9.76 35.89
CA LEU A 312 -10.00 -9.86 34.73
C LEU A 312 -9.27 -9.22 33.54
N VAL A 313 -8.95 -10.05 32.55
CA VAL A 313 -8.31 -9.63 31.31
C VAL A 313 -9.38 -9.40 30.24
N GLY A 314 -9.30 -8.24 29.58
CA GLY A 314 -10.18 -7.83 28.50
C GLY A 314 -10.09 -8.76 27.28
N PRO A 315 -11.16 -8.89 26.48
CA PRO A 315 -11.14 -9.72 25.28
C PRO A 315 -10.03 -9.30 24.30
N GLY A 316 -9.16 -10.23 23.94
CA GLY A 316 -8.05 -10.00 23.00
C GLY A 316 -6.77 -9.46 23.64
N ASP A 317 -6.79 -9.06 24.90
CA ASP A 317 -5.61 -8.55 25.60
C ASP A 317 -4.68 -9.71 25.99
N VAL A 318 -3.37 -9.47 25.91
CA VAL A 318 -2.34 -10.48 26.17
C VAL A 318 -1.52 -10.07 27.38
N VAL A 319 -1.48 -10.94 28.39
CA VAL A 319 -0.68 -10.74 29.61
C VAL A 319 0.80 -10.98 29.29
N GLY A 320 1.64 -9.96 29.49
CA GLY A 320 3.08 -9.99 29.22
C GLY A 320 3.98 -10.06 30.46
N GLY A 321 3.39 -10.07 31.66
CA GLY A 321 4.10 -10.20 32.93
C GLY A 321 3.16 -10.39 34.12
N GLY A 322 3.70 -10.81 35.27
CA GLY A 322 2.93 -10.92 36.52
C GLY A 322 2.82 -9.58 37.24
N TYR A 323 1.76 -9.37 38.02
CA TYR A 323 1.56 -8.11 38.73
C TYR A 323 1.74 -8.25 40.26
N PRO A 324 2.70 -7.55 40.89
CA PRO A 324 3.92 -6.98 40.32
C PRO A 324 4.97 -8.06 40.01
N GLU A 325 5.98 -7.74 39.21
CA GLU A 325 7.22 -8.53 39.12
C GLU A 325 8.24 -8.03 40.16
N PHE A 326 8.81 -8.92 40.98
CA PHE A 326 9.79 -8.51 41.99
C PHE A 326 11.23 -8.86 41.62
N TYR A 327 12.10 -7.86 41.70
CA TYR A 327 13.52 -7.93 41.39
C TYR A 327 14.39 -7.58 42.60
N THR A 328 15.68 -7.90 42.52
CA THR A 328 16.68 -7.46 43.49
C THR A 328 17.52 -6.37 42.82
N GLY A 329 17.47 -5.15 43.35
CA GLY A 329 18.25 -4.03 42.86
C GLY A 329 19.74 -4.16 43.22
N LEU A 330 20.58 -3.26 42.69
CA LEU A 330 22.04 -3.29 42.85
C LEU A 330 22.48 -3.23 44.32
N GLY A 331 21.71 -2.56 45.17
CA GLY A 331 21.95 -2.44 46.62
C GLY A 331 21.47 -3.64 47.45
N GLY A 332 20.90 -4.67 46.83
CA GLY A 332 20.34 -5.84 47.51
C GLY A 332 18.90 -5.68 48.03
N GLY A 333 18.32 -4.48 47.92
CA GLY A 333 16.91 -4.21 48.20
C GLY A 333 15.98 -4.86 47.17
N ARG A 334 14.74 -5.14 47.57
CA ARG A 334 13.71 -5.66 46.67
C ARG A 334 13.01 -4.49 45.96
N VAL A 335 12.70 -4.67 44.68
CA VAL A 335 12.06 -3.66 43.83
C VAL A 335 10.85 -4.29 43.14
N ALA A 336 9.70 -3.61 43.18
CA ALA A 336 8.51 -4.03 42.45
C ALA A 336 8.45 -3.33 41.08
N LEU A 337 8.33 -4.08 39.99
CA LEU A 337 8.04 -3.55 38.65
C LEU A 337 6.56 -3.78 38.33
N ILE A 338 5.86 -2.70 37.99
CA ILE A 338 4.45 -2.69 37.59
C ILE A 338 4.29 -2.01 36.25
N ASN A 339 3.32 -2.46 35.45
CA ASN A 339 2.95 -1.85 34.17
C ASN A 339 1.49 -2.14 33.84
N THR A 340 0.90 -1.37 32.94
CA THR A 340 -0.45 -1.58 32.40
C THR A 340 -0.43 -1.55 30.87
N GLU A 341 -1.59 -1.81 30.26
CA GLU A 341 -1.79 -1.59 28.83
C GLU A 341 -2.38 -0.19 28.55
N ALA A 342 -2.18 0.28 27.33
CA ALA A 342 -2.55 1.61 26.85
C ALA A 342 -4.07 1.87 26.71
N ASN A 343 -4.43 3.07 26.26
CA ASN A 343 -5.79 3.45 25.83
C ASN A 343 -6.84 3.36 26.96
N TYR A 344 -6.49 3.81 28.16
CA TYR A 344 -7.31 3.76 29.36
C TYR A 344 -7.80 2.36 29.74
N LYS A 345 -7.23 1.26 29.19
CA LYS A 345 -7.80 -0.09 29.35
C LYS A 345 -7.79 -0.61 30.78
N TYR A 346 -6.79 -0.23 31.58
CA TYR A 346 -6.62 -0.75 32.94
C TYR A 346 -6.18 0.33 33.93
N VAL A 347 -6.76 0.30 35.14
CA VAL A 347 -6.16 0.92 36.32
C VAL A 347 -5.28 -0.11 36.99
N GLY A 348 -3.97 0.13 37.05
CA GLY A 348 -3.05 -0.68 37.83
C GLY A 348 -3.13 -0.32 39.31
N ARG A 349 -3.22 -1.31 40.20
CA ARG A 349 -3.26 -1.10 41.65
C ARG A 349 -2.20 -1.92 42.35
N LEU A 350 -1.23 -1.29 43.01
CA LEU A 350 -0.29 -1.95 43.92
C LEU A 350 -0.54 -1.51 45.36
N VAL A 351 -0.83 -2.45 46.27
CA VAL A 351 -0.93 -2.20 47.72
C VAL A 351 0.21 -2.94 48.40
N ILE A 352 1.13 -2.19 49.01
CA ILE A 352 2.38 -2.73 49.55
C ILE A 352 2.77 -2.05 50.87
N ASP A 353 3.25 -2.84 51.82
CA ASP A 353 3.79 -2.36 53.09
C ASP A 353 5.27 -2.04 52.98
N PHE A 354 5.66 -0.94 53.62
CA PHE A 354 7.05 -0.58 53.88
C PHE A 354 7.37 -0.74 55.37
N ASP A 355 8.56 -1.27 55.66
CA ASP A 355 9.09 -1.30 57.02
C ASP A 355 9.56 0.11 57.49
N ALA A 356 10.01 0.21 58.74
CA ALA A 356 10.48 1.47 59.30
C ALA A 356 11.76 2.02 58.63
N ALA A 357 12.54 1.18 57.96
CA ALA A 357 13.72 1.59 57.20
C ALA A 357 13.36 2.02 55.77
N GLY A 358 12.13 1.76 55.31
CA GLY A 358 11.66 2.07 53.97
C GLY A 358 11.82 0.93 52.98
N ASN A 359 12.10 -0.30 53.42
CA ASN A 359 12.16 -1.45 52.51
C ASN A 359 10.75 -2.02 52.29
N ILE A 360 10.50 -2.51 51.07
CA ILE A 360 9.25 -3.21 50.76
C ILE A 360 9.13 -4.55 51.48
N ILE A 361 7.92 -4.87 51.93
CA ILE A 361 7.57 -6.18 52.51
C ILE A 361 6.81 -6.96 51.43
N GLU A 362 7.50 -7.72 50.60
CA GLU A 362 6.94 -8.47 49.45
C GLU A 362 5.71 -9.31 49.85
N ALA A 363 5.76 -10.00 51.00
CA ALA A 363 4.67 -10.83 51.50
C ALA A 363 3.38 -10.05 51.85
N SER A 364 3.42 -8.71 51.92
CA SER A 364 2.25 -7.87 52.14
C SER A 364 1.36 -7.76 50.89
N VAL A 365 1.93 -7.89 49.68
CA VAL A 365 1.19 -7.78 48.43
C VAL A 365 0.25 -8.97 48.26
N LYS A 366 -1.03 -8.71 48.03
CA LYS A 366 -2.08 -9.72 47.85
C LYS A 366 -2.75 -9.54 46.50
N ALA A 367 -2.89 -10.62 45.74
CA ALA A 367 -3.63 -10.67 44.48
C ALA A 367 -5.06 -10.10 44.60
N ALA A 368 -5.74 -10.36 45.74
CA ALA A 368 -7.08 -9.83 45.99
C ALA A 368 -7.18 -8.29 46.09
N THR A 369 -6.06 -7.60 46.31
CA THR A 369 -6.02 -6.13 46.48
C THR A 369 -4.98 -5.46 45.58
N SER A 370 -4.28 -6.21 44.73
CA SER A 370 -3.25 -5.68 43.84
C SER A 370 -3.27 -6.44 42.53
N GLY A 371 -3.30 -5.72 41.41
CA GLY A 371 -3.53 -6.27 40.09
C GLY A 371 -4.01 -5.21 39.10
N ALA A 372 -4.37 -5.64 37.90
CA ALA A 372 -4.93 -4.78 36.86
C ALA A 372 -6.47 -4.78 36.89
N TYR A 373 -7.07 -3.59 36.85
CA TYR A 373 -8.53 -3.40 36.86
C TYR A 373 -8.99 -2.90 35.50
N VAL A 374 -9.61 -3.78 34.71
CA VAL A 374 -10.16 -3.43 33.40
C VAL A 374 -11.21 -2.32 33.52
N THR A 375 -11.22 -1.35 32.61
CA THR A 375 -12.06 -0.14 32.69
C THR A 375 -13.38 -0.26 31.94
N THR A 376 -14.05 -1.40 32.16
CA THR A 376 -15.42 -1.65 31.69
C THR A 376 -16.40 -1.57 32.86
N ASP A 377 -17.70 -1.61 32.59
CA ASP A 377 -18.73 -1.68 33.63
C ASP A 377 -18.53 -2.87 34.57
N ILE A 378 -17.99 -4.00 34.05
CA ILE A 378 -17.62 -5.17 34.87
C ILE A 378 -16.50 -4.82 35.86
N GLY A 379 -15.52 -4.02 35.44
CA GLY A 379 -14.43 -3.59 36.31
C GLY A 379 -14.90 -2.62 37.40
N VAL A 380 -15.81 -1.71 37.07
CA VAL A 380 -16.46 -0.83 38.04
C VAL A 380 -17.28 -1.67 39.04
N ASP A 381 -18.07 -2.64 38.56
CA ASP A 381 -18.84 -3.56 39.41
C ASP A 381 -17.96 -4.34 40.40
N ARG A 382 -16.78 -4.78 39.93
CA ARG A 382 -15.80 -5.49 40.76
C ARG A 382 -15.28 -4.64 41.92
N VAL A 383 -15.02 -3.34 41.71
CA VAL A 383 -14.54 -2.46 42.80
C VAL A 383 -15.63 -2.04 43.78
N LEU A 384 -16.90 -2.18 43.41
CA LEU A 384 -18.03 -2.04 44.33
C LEU A 384 -18.23 -3.28 45.21
N GLY A 385 -17.73 -4.44 44.77
CA GLY A 385 -17.83 -5.71 45.50
C GLY A 385 -19.08 -6.51 45.19
N ASN A 386 -19.87 -6.11 44.20
CA ASN A 386 -21.06 -6.82 43.73
C ASN A 386 -20.69 -8.13 43.03
N ASN A 387 -19.77 -8.06 42.06
CA ASN A 387 -19.27 -9.18 41.26
C ASN A 387 -20.37 -9.93 40.48
N ASP A 388 -21.38 -9.20 39.98
CA ASP A 388 -22.42 -9.76 39.10
C ASP A 388 -22.20 -9.41 37.61
N GLY A 389 -21.24 -8.52 37.33
CA GLY A 389 -20.83 -8.12 35.98
C GLY A 389 -21.68 -7.03 35.36
N THR A 390 -22.57 -6.38 36.12
CA THR A 390 -23.46 -5.33 35.63
C THR A 390 -23.64 -4.20 36.65
N LEU A 391 -23.68 -2.96 36.17
CA LEU A 391 -24.06 -1.82 37.03
C LEU A 391 -25.56 -1.56 36.92
N SER A 392 -26.28 -1.59 38.05
CA SER A 392 -27.69 -1.16 38.08
C SER A 392 -27.81 0.34 37.77
N ALA A 393 -28.99 0.77 37.31
CA ALA A 393 -29.24 2.18 37.01
C ALA A 393 -29.04 3.11 38.23
N ALA A 394 -29.31 2.60 39.43
CA ALA A 394 -29.07 3.35 40.67
C ALA A 394 -27.58 3.49 40.99
N GLU A 395 -26.78 2.46 40.73
CA GLU A 395 -25.32 2.50 40.91
C GLU A 395 -24.67 3.42 39.89
N GLN A 396 -25.05 3.33 38.61
CA GLN A 396 -24.57 4.26 37.58
C GLN A 396 -24.86 5.71 37.96
N ALA A 397 -26.07 6.00 38.45
CA ALA A 397 -26.44 7.35 38.87
C ALA A 397 -25.65 7.88 40.08
N LEU A 398 -25.09 7.00 40.91
CA LEU A 398 -24.24 7.37 42.05
C LEU A 398 -22.77 7.51 41.65
N ILE A 399 -22.26 6.57 40.86
CA ILE A 399 -20.85 6.49 40.44
C ILE A 399 -20.49 7.62 39.47
N PHE A 400 -21.44 8.01 38.63
CA PHE A 400 -21.29 9.09 37.67
C PHE A 400 -22.09 10.34 38.06
N ALA A 401 -22.40 10.51 39.35
CA ALA A 401 -23.05 11.71 39.85
C ALA A 401 -22.14 12.95 39.71
N ASP A 402 -22.72 14.13 39.55
CA ASP A 402 -21.98 15.40 39.55
C ASP A 402 -21.09 15.53 40.80
N GLY A 403 -19.83 15.89 40.59
CA GLY A 403 -18.81 16.04 41.64
C GLY A 403 -18.11 14.74 42.07
N THR A 404 -18.44 13.59 41.46
CA THR A 404 -17.59 12.39 41.51
C THR A 404 -16.57 12.44 40.37
N ARG A 405 -15.41 11.77 40.49
CA ARG A 405 -14.42 11.76 39.40
C ARG A 405 -14.97 11.10 38.15
N GLY A 406 -15.76 10.03 38.33
CA GLY A 406 -16.46 9.36 37.25
C GLY A 406 -17.41 10.29 36.51
N GLY A 407 -18.20 11.08 37.23
CA GLY A 407 -19.14 12.05 36.66
C GLY A 407 -18.44 13.20 35.94
N GLU A 408 -17.38 13.77 36.52
CA GLU A 408 -16.59 14.85 35.92
C GLU A 408 -15.94 14.42 34.60
N VAL A 409 -15.33 13.23 34.57
CA VAL A 409 -14.77 12.68 33.32
C VAL A 409 -15.87 12.32 32.33
N GLN A 410 -17.00 11.78 32.80
CA GLN A 410 -18.14 11.44 31.94
C GLN A 410 -18.64 12.66 31.16
N GLN A 411 -18.79 13.83 31.81
CA GLN A 411 -19.24 15.07 31.15
C GLN A 411 -18.33 15.45 29.96
N ILE A 412 -17.01 15.43 30.18
CA ILE A 412 -16.02 15.74 29.13
C ILE A 412 -16.06 14.69 28.01
N THR A 413 -16.06 13.39 28.37
CA THR A 413 -16.06 12.31 27.38
C THR A 413 -17.35 12.22 26.58
N ASP A 414 -18.50 12.52 27.17
CA ASP A 414 -19.79 12.52 26.48
C ASP A 414 -19.84 13.65 25.45
N ALA A 415 -19.29 14.83 25.77
CA ALA A 415 -19.15 15.93 24.81
C ALA A 415 -18.20 15.56 23.66
N ILE A 416 -17.04 14.96 23.95
CA ILE A 416 -16.13 14.43 22.93
C ILE A 416 -16.84 13.38 22.05
N GLY A 417 -17.56 12.45 22.67
CA GLY A 417 -18.34 11.41 22.01
C GLY A 417 -19.43 11.98 21.10
N ALA A 418 -20.08 13.06 21.50
CA ALA A 418 -21.07 13.76 20.67
C ALA A 418 -20.43 14.35 19.40
N VAL A 419 -19.26 14.97 19.51
CA VAL A 419 -18.50 15.49 18.35
C VAL A 419 -18.05 14.36 17.43
N ILE A 420 -17.50 13.27 18.00
CA ILE A 420 -17.11 12.08 17.25
C ILE A 420 -18.32 11.49 16.51
N ASN A 421 -19.46 11.29 17.17
CA ASN A 421 -20.67 10.75 16.55
C ASN A 421 -21.22 11.67 15.45
N LEU A 422 -21.17 12.99 15.64
CA LEU A 422 -21.57 13.95 14.61
C LEU A 422 -20.70 13.81 13.35
N LYS A 423 -19.38 13.72 13.52
CA LYS A 423 -18.43 13.54 12.42
C LYS A 423 -18.56 12.15 11.77
N ASP A 424 -18.84 11.12 12.55
CA ASP A 424 -18.98 9.76 12.06
C ASP A 424 -20.32 9.54 11.33
N GLY A 425 -21.37 10.27 11.70
CA GLY A 425 -22.65 10.29 11.01
C GLY A 425 -22.65 11.13 9.73
N ALA A 426 -21.66 12.00 9.52
CA ALA A 426 -21.52 12.83 8.33
C ALA A 426 -20.87 12.04 7.18
N ILE A 427 -21.69 11.29 6.45
CA ILE A 427 -21.28 10.38 5.36
C ILE A 427 -20.99 11.15 4.05
N TRP A 428 -19.86 10.85 3.43
CA TRP A 428 -19.45 11.42 2.13
C TRP A 428 -19.44 10.41 0.99
N GLY A 429 -19.30 9.11 1.27
CA GLY A 429 -19.32 8.07 0.25
C GLY A 429 -19.31 6.67 0.86
N TYR A 430 -19.10 5.66 0.02
CA TYR A 430 -19.12 4.25 0.42
C TYR A 430 -17.94 3.50 -0.20
N SER A 431 -17.43 2.50 0.50
CA SER A 431 -16.45 1.52 0.01
C SER A 431 -16.88 0.12 0.41
N ASN A 432 -16.79 -0.83 -0.53
CA ASN A 432 -17.00 -2.26 -0.30
C ASN A 432 -15.70 -2.98 0.12
N VAL A 433 -14.58 -2.27 0.08
CA VAL A 433 -13.24 -2.79 0.34
C VAL A 433 -12.56 -2.00 1.46
N TYR A 434 -11.54 -2.61 2.06
CA TYR A 434 -10.62 -1.92 2.94
C TYR A 434 -9.75 -0.97 2.11
N LEU A 435 -9.70 0.31 2.51
CA LEU A 435 -8.81 1.29 1.90
C LEU A 435 -7.49 1.29 2.69
N GLU A 436 -6.47 0.68 2.09
CA GLU A 436 -5.16 0.51 2.68
C GLU A 436 -4.47 1.86 2.91
N GLY A 437 -4.07 2.09 4.15
CA GLY A 437 -3.38 3.30 4.60
C GLY A 437 -2.26 3.01 5.60
N ASP A 438 -1.86 1.74 5.73
CA ASP A 438 -0.74 1.34 6.57
C ASP A 438 0.56 1.99 6.13
N ARG A 439 1.35 2.40 7.12
CA ARG A 439 2.59 3.15 6.92
C ARG A 439 3.67 2.35 6.20
N ILE A 440 3.70 1.03 6.34
CA ILE A 440 4.71 0.17 5.70
C ILE A 440 4.35 0.06 4.23
N PHE A 441 3.09 -0.18 3.88
CA PHE A 441 2.70 -0.29 2.48
C PHE A 441 2.76 1.07 1.76
N GLY A 442 2.12 2.11 2.29
CA GLY A 442 2.04 3.42 1.62
C GLY A 442 3.39 4.12 1.41
N ARG A 443 4.47 3.64 2.05
CA ARG A 443 5.83 4.17 1.92
C ARG A 443 6.76 3.32 1.05
N ASN A 444 6.27 2.24 0.46
CA ASN A 444 7.08 1.33 -0.34
C ASN A 444 6.39 0.85 -1.63
N GLN A 445 5.06 1.00 -1.73
CA GLN A 445 4.27 0.51 -2.86
C GLN A 445 3.05 1.39 -3.14
N GLU A 446 2.36 1.09 -4.24
CA GLU A 446 1.01 1.62 -4.48
C GLU A 446 0.08 1.14 -3.36
N ILE A 447 -0.81 2.03 -2.91
CA ILE A 447 -1.91 1.67 -2.03
C ILE A 447 -3.20 2.30 -2.54
N ASN A 448 -4.32 1.59 -2.46
CA ASN A 448 -5.59 2.05 -3.02
C ASN A 448 -6.08 3.39 -2.41
N LEU A 449 -5.88 3.66 -1.11
CA LEU A 449 -6.21 4.96 -0.49
C LEU A 449 -5.29 6.09 -0.98
N GLY A 450 -4.01 5.77 -1.20
CA GLY A 450 -3.02 6.71 -1.76
C GLY A 450 -3.42 7.13 -3.17
N SER A 451 -3.70 6.15 -4.03
CA SER A 451 -4.20 6.33 -5.39
C SER A 451 -5.52 7.10 -5.41
N LEU A 452 -6.52 6.69 -4.62
CA LEU A 452 -7.84 7.32 -4.59
C LEU A 452 -7.80 8.76 -4.07
N SER A 453 -6.99 9.05 -3.06
CA SER A 453 -6.84 10.41 -2.53
C SER A 453 -5.97 11.32 -3.41
N ALA A 454 -5.07 10.76 -4.21
CA ALA A 454 -4.39 11.49 -5.29
C ALA A 454 -5.35 11.80 -6.45
N ASP A 455 -6.24 10.86 -6.80
CA ASP A 455 -7.28 11.07 -7.81
C ASP A 455 -8.29 12.16 -7.38
N ALA A 456 -8.57 12.27 -6.08
CA ALA A 456 -9.38 13.35 -5.54
C ALA A 456 -8.74 14.73 -5.73
N ASN A 457 -7.45 14.85 -5.42
CA ASN A 457 -6.67 16.07 -5.65
C ASN A 457 -6.62 16.41 -7.15
N LEU A 458 -6.41 15.39 -7.99
CA LEU A 458 -6.42 15.54 -9.44
C LEU A 458 -7.75 16.08 -9.97
N ALA A 459 -8.87 15.54 -9.50
CA ALA A 459 -10.21 15.93 -9.97
C ALA A 459 -10.48 17.41 -9.73
N VAL A 460 -10.17 17.92 -8.53
CA VAL A 460 -10.36 19.35 -8.21
C VAL A 460 -9.37 20.24 -8.97
N ALA A 461 -8.14 19.78 -9.22
CA ALA A 461 -7.16 20.52 -10.02
C ALA A 461 -7.55 20.60 -11.49
N LYS A 462 -8.02 19.50 -12.10
CA LYS A 462 -8.53 19.49 -13.49
C LYS A 462 -9.68 20.48 -13.67
N ASN A 463 -10.62 20.52 -12.72
CA ASN A 463 -11.73 21.46 -12.73
C ASN A 463 -11.26 22.93 -12.64
N ALA A 464 -10.24 23.21 -11.84
CA ALA A 464 -9.71 24.57 -11.66
C ALA A 464 -8.86 25.06 -12.85
N LEU A 465 -8.11 24.16 -13.51
CA LEU A 465 -7.16 24.49 -14.57
C LEU A 465 -7.78 24.48 -15.97
N GLY A 466 -8.68 23.52 -16.25
CA GLY A 466 -9.23 23.31 -17.59
C GLY A 466 -8.19 22.94 -18.67
N THR A 467 -7.01 22.45 -18.27
CA THR A 467 -5.93 22.02 -19.18
C THR A 467 -5.93 20.50 -19.37
N ALA A 468 -5.35 20.02 -20.48
CA ALA A 468 -5.33 18.60 -20.82
C ALA A 468 -4.31 17.78 -20.01
N PHE A 469 -3.14 18.34 -19.71
CA PHE A 469 -2.02 17.65 -19.05
C PHE A 469 -1.94 18.05 -17.58
N VAL A 470 -2.76 17.39 -16.75
CA VAL A 470 -2.77 17.59 -15.29
C VAL A 470 -2.49 16.27 -14.59
N GLY A 471 -1.56 16.25 -13.64
CA GLY A 471 -1.29 15.12 -12.75
C GLY A 471 -1.37 15.51 -11.28
N SER A 472 -1.41 14.51 -10.39
CA SER A 472 -1.37 14.71 -8.94
C SER A 472 -0.26 13.88 -8.29
N LEU A 473 0.36 14.46 -7.27
CA LEU A 473 1.33 13.78 -6.40
C LEU A 473 1.06 14.11 -4.94
N LYS A 474 1.13 13.09 -4.08
CA LYS A 474 1.25 13.25 -2.63
C LYS A 474 2.22 12.23 -2.04
N ASN A 475 2.74 12.51 -0.86
CA ASN A 475 3.64 11.61 -0.16
C ASN A 475 2.86 10.59 0.69
N GLY A 476 3.32 9.34 0.72
CA GLY A 476 2.72 8.25 1.51
C GLY A 476 2.65 8.56 3.02
N GLY A 477 3.60 9.33 3.54
CA GLY A 477 3.65 9.78 4.93
C GLY A 477 2.51 10.71 5.35
N GLY A 478 1.80 11.32 4.39
CA GLY A 478 0.58 12.08 4.59
C GLY A 478 -0.65 11.21 4.88
N THR A 479 -0.62 9.93 4.50
CA THR A 479 -1.65 8.95 4.86
C THR A 479 -1.32 8.36 6.24
N ARG A 480 -2.20 8.56 7.21
CA ARG A 480 -1.97 8.28 8.64
C ARG A 480 -2.72 7.08 9.17
N SER A 481 -3.78 6.69 8.49
CA SER A 481 -4.62 5.57 8.87
C SER A 481 -5.34 5.03 7.64
N ALA A 482 -5.64 3.74 7.67
CA ALA A 482 -6.53 3.11 6.71
C ALA A 482 -7.99 3.51 6.96
N ILE A 483 -8.86 3.26 5.98
CA ILE A 483 -10.32 3.38 6.14
C ILE A 483 -10.92 2.00 5.93
N GLY A 484 -11.41 1.41 7.01
CA GLY A 484 -11.95 0.06 7.01
C GLY A 484 -11.84 -0.57 8.39
N ASN A 485 -11.99 -1.88 8.45
CA ASN A 485 -11.86 -2.65 9.67
C ASN A 485 -10.93 -3.84 9.46
N ILE A 486 -10.14 -4.17 10.48
CA ILE A 486 -9.41 -5.43 10.55
C ILE A 486 -10.07 -6.24 11.65
N ASP A 487 -10.62 -7.40 11.30
CA ASP A 487 -11.17 -8.32 12.29
C ASP A 487 -10.03 -8.83 13.18
N PRO A 488 -10.06 -8.59 14.51
CA PRO A 488 -8.95 -8.92 15.40
C PRO A 488 -8.75 -10.43 15.60
N ALA A 489 -9.77 -11.26 15.33
CA ALA A 489 -9.69 -12.71 15.48
C ALA A 489 -9.12 -13.40 14.23
N THR A 490 -9.42 -12.87 13.05
CA THR A 490 -9.07 -13.48 11.76
C THR A 490 -8.01 -12.73 10.97
N GLY A 491 -7.76 -11.45 11.32
CA GLY A 491 -6.94 -10.53 10.53
C GLY A 491 -7.61 -10.10 9.21
N ALA A 492 -8.87 -10.46 8.99
CA ALA A 492 -9.57 -10.15 7.74
C ALA A 492 -9.79 -8.63 7.61
N LYS A 493 -9.34 -8.06 6.49
CA LYS A 493 -9.58 -6.67 6.12
C LYS A 493 -10.96 -6.54 5.47
N THR A 494 -11.82 -5.74 6.05
CA THR A 494 -13.19 -5.48 5.58
C THR A 494 -13.43 -3.98 5.42
N GLN A 495 -14.52 -3.63 4.76
CA GLN A 495 -15.06 -2.27 4.79
C GLN A 495 -15.31 -1.77 6.22
N THR A 496 -15.60 -0.48 6.37
CA THR A 496 -15.96 0.13 7.66
C THR A 496 -17.18 -0.57 8.28
N LEU A 497 -17.17 -0.73 9.59
CA LEU A 497 -18.31 -1.29 10.32
C LEU A 497 -19.43 -0.25 10.47
N ALA A 498 -20.65 -0.73 10.71
CA ALA A 498 -21.76 0.15 11.07
C ALA A 498 -21.53 0.74 12.47
N ASN A 499 -21.87 2.01 12.66
CA ASN A 499 -21.96 2.66 13.96
C ASN A 499 -23.41 3.14 14.18
N PRO A 500 -24.25 2.33 14.86
CA PRO A 500 -25.64 2.70 15.14
C PRO A 500 -25.81 3.99 15.91
N SER A 501 -24.88 4.32 16.83
CA SER A 501 -24.94 5.53 17.65
C SER A 501 -24.75 6.82 16.84
N ALA A 502 -24.00 6.74 15.73
CA ALA A 502 -23.83 7.82 14.77
C ALA A 502 -24.78 7.75 13.57
N GLY A 503 -25.58 6.68 13.45
CA GLY A 503 -26.41 6.43 12.27
C GLY A 503 -25.61 6.06 11.01
N LYS A 504 -24.34 5.65 11.16
CA LYS A 504 -23.46 5.26 10.05
C LYS A 504 -23.69 3.79 9.67
N PRO A 505 -24.11 3.48 8.43
CA PRO A 505 -24.22 2.10 7.96
C PRO A 505 -22.82 1.52 7.63
N ALA A 506 -22.72 0.19 7.57
CA ALA A 506 -21.48 -0.47 7.16
C ALA A 506 -21.07 -0.08 5.73
N GLY A 507 -19.77 0.06 5.51
CA GLY A 507 -19.19 0.50 4.24
C GLY A 507 -19.27 2.01 4.00
N ALA A 508 -19.97 2.80 4.82
CA ALA A 508 -19.96 4.25 4.71
C ALA A 508 -18.60 4.84 5.13
N ILE A 509 -18.17 5.86 4.41
CA ILE A 509 -16.99 6.68 4.72
C ILE A 509 -17.49 8.03 5.24
N SER A 510 -17.16 8.32 6.49
CA SER A 510 -17.59 9.52 7.22
C SER A 510 -16.53 10.61 7.26
N THR A 511 -16.89 11.80 7.75
CA THR A 511 -15.92 12.87 8.04
C THR A 511 -14.85 12.38 9.00
N LEU A 512 -15.23 11.58 10.02
CA LEU A 512 -14.30 11.02 11.00
C LEU A 512 -13.24 10.12 10.34
N ASP A 513 -13.67 9.23 9.42
CA ASP A 513 -12.74 8.34 8.70
C ASP A 513 -11.72 9.15 7.89
N ILE A 514 -12.19 10.18 7.19
CA ILE A 514 -11.36 11.03 6.32
C ILE A 514 -10.36 11.85 7.15
N GLU A 515 -10.82 12.46 8.24
CA GLU A 515 -9.97 13.21 9.16
C GLU A 515 -8.92 12.30 9.80
N ASN A 516 -9.28 11.08 10.18
CA ASN A 516 -8.35 10.12 10.77
C ASN A 516 -7.29 9.62 9.77
N ALA A 517 -7.68 9.42 8.51
CA ALA A 517 -6.77 8.98 7.45
C ALA A 517 -5.84 10.10 6.95
N LEU A 518 -6.35 11.33 6.82
CA LEU A 518 -5.65 12.49 6.23
C LEU A 518 -5.48 13.63 7.25
N ARG A 519 -4.93 13.31 8.43
CA ARG A 519 -4.95 14.16 9.66
C ARG A 519 -4.43 15.59 9.50
N PHE A 520 -3.54 15.84 8.55
CA PHE A 520 -2.91 17.15 8.39
C PHE A 520 -3.76 18.14 7.58
N ASP A 521 -4.74 17.65 6.81
CA ASP A 521 -5.50 18.43 5.84
C ASP A 521 -4.61 19.40 5.04
N ASN A 522 -3.53 18.88 4.43
CA ASN A 522 -2.61 19.74 3.70
C ASN A 522 -3.35 20.46 2.59
N LYS A 523 -3.03 21.75 2.43
CA LYS A 523 -3.67 22.61 1.45
C LYS A 523 -3.19 22.26 0.03
N LEU A 524 -4.05 22.34 -0.96
CA LEU A 524 -3.71 21.96 -2.32
C LEU A 524 -3.08 23.12 -3.08
N VAL A 525 -1.92 22.84 -3.67
CA VAL A 525 -1.15 23.76 -4.50
C VAL A 525 -1.07 23.19 -5.90
N VAL A 526 -1.32 24.01 -6.92
CA VAL A 526 -1.02 23.71 -8.32
C VAL A 526 0.24 24.44 -8.75
N PHE A 527 1.03 23.81 -9.60
CA PHE A 527 2.25 24.37 -10.18
C PHE A 527 2.46 23.84 -11.60
N ASP A 528 3.21 24.56 -12.40
CA ASP A 528 3.55 24.18 -13.78
C ASP A 528 5.01 23.69 -13.84
N THR A 529 5.24 22.60 -14.56
CA THR A 529 6.55 21.96 -14.74
C THR A 529 6.74 21.48 -16.18
N THR A 530 7.95 21.03 -16.50
CA THR A 530 8.30 20.39 -17.78
C THR A 530 8.33 18.87 -17.61
N ALA A 531 8.39 18.11 -18.71
CA ALA A 531 8.60 16.66 -18.65
C ALA A 531 9.85 16.27 -17.82
N SER A 532 10.97 16.98 -18.00
CA SER A 532 12.19 16.79 -17.21
C SER A 532 11.99 17.13 -15.74
N GLY A 533 11.24 18.20 -15.44
CA GLY A 533 10.93 18.61 -14.07
C GLY A 533 10.03 17.60 -13.36
N LEU A 534 9.01 17.07 -14.05
CA LEU A 534 8.15 16.01 -13.54
C LEU A 534 8.95 14.73 -13.23
N LYS A 535 9.83 14.31 -14.16
CA LYS A 535 10.74 13.18 -13.91
C LYS A 535 11.58 13.43 -12.65
N ALA A 536 12.21 14.59 -12.52
CA ALA A 536 13.04 14.91 -11.36
C ALA A 536 12.27 14.89 -10.02
N ILE A 537 11.02 15.36 -10.02
CA ILE A 537 10.15 15.34 -8.83
C ILE A 537 9.78 13.90 -8.44
N LEU A 538 9.42 13.04 -9.39
CA LEU A 538 9.03 11.65 -9.12
C LEU A 538 10.23 10.76 -8.76
N GLU A 539 11.37 10.98 -9.40
CA GLU A 539 12.64 10.29 -9.08
C GLU A 539 13.05 10.51 -7.61
N HIS A 540 12.73 11.66 -7.03
CA HIS A 540 12.97 11.89 -5.60
C HIS A 540 12.15 10.92 -4.76
N GLY A 541 10.83 10.89 -4.92
CA GLY A 541 9.94 10.05 -4.11
C GLY A 541 10.20 8.55 -4.25
N LEU A 542 10.46 8.08 -5.47
CA LEU A 542 10.80 6.67 -5.77
C LEU A 542 12.29 6.34 -5.49
N GLY A 543 13.11 7.37 -5.23
CA GLY A 543 14.53 7.29 -4.93
C GLY A 543 14.86 7.12 -3.45
N LEU A 544 13.90 7.37 -2.56
CA LEU A 544 14.11 7.37 -1.11
C LEU A 544 14.37 5.96 -0.55
N PRO A 545 15.02 5.86 0.63
CA PRO A 545 15.11 4.60 1.36
C PRO A 545 13.73 4.04 1.73
N ALA A 546 13.66 2.73 1.90
CA ALA A 546 12.43 2.06 2.35
C ALA A 546 11.87 2.69 3.63
N ASN A 547 10.54 2.74 3.74
CA ASN A 547 9.79 3.34 4.85
C ASN A 547 9.94 4.85 5.05
N ALA A 548 10.59 5.57 4.12
CA ALA A 548 10.61 7.03 4.11
C ALA A 548 9.19 7.58 3.83
N GLY A 549 8.82 8.68 4.50
CA GLY A 549 7.49 9.30 4.32
C GLY A 549 7.25 9.81 2.89
N GLY A 550 8.32 10.14 2.16
CA GLY A 550 8.27 10.77 0.84
C GLY A 550 7.99 9.84 -0.34
N TYR A 551 7.63 8.57 -0.14
CA TYR A 551 7.25 7.71 -1.27
C TYR A 551 6.03 8.29 -1.99
N ALA A 552 6.07 8.37 -3.32
CA ALA A 552 5.03 9.06 -4.08
C ALA A 552 3.79 8.18 -4.28
N GLN A 553 2.62 8.72 -3.95
CA GLN A 553 1.32 8.26 -4.43
C GLN A 553 0.84 9.24 -5.52
N ILE A 554 0.29 8.73 -6.61
CA ILE A 554 0.04 9.51 -7.83
C ILE A 554 -1.36 9.34 -8.38
N GLY A 555 -1.85 10.36 -9.09
CA GLY A 555 -3.10 10.33 -9.85
C GLY A 555 -2.91 10.94 -11.23
N GLY A 556 -3.55 10.37 -12.26
CA GLY A 556 -3.42 10.80 -13.66
C GLY A 556 -2.03 10.54 -14.26
N LEU A 557 -1.31 9.58 -13.69
CA LEU A 557 0.04 9.20 -14.06
C LEU A 557 0.20 7.68 -13.91
N LYS A 558 0.99 7.06 -14.80
CA LYS A 558 1.54 5.71 -14.63
C LYS A 558 3.07 5.80 -14.67
N VAL A 559 3.76 5.13 -13.76
CA VAL A 559 5.22 5.13 -13.67
C VAL A 559 5.73 3.71 -13.47
N ALA A 560 6.77 3.33 -14.21
CA ALA A 560 7.56 2.14 -13.96
C ALA A 560 8.99 2.53 -13.60
N PHE A 561 9.53 1.92 -12.55
CA PHE A 561 10.86 2.22 -12.06
C PHE A 561 11.62 0.94 -11.70
N ASP A 562 12.93 0.99 -11.95
CA ASP A 562 13.88 -0.06 -11.58
C ASP A 562 14.68 0.39 -10.35
N PRO A 563 14.42 -0.20 -9.16
CA PRO A 563 15.14 0.14 -7.93
C PRO A 563 16.65 -0.16 -7.97
N SER A 564 17.10 -1.03 -8.88
CA SER A 564 18.52 -1.39 -9.03
C SER A 564 19.34 -0.27 -9.67
N ARG A 565 18.69 0.67 -10.37
CA ARG A 565 19.34 1.86 -10.93
C ARG A 565 19.67 2.87 -9.83
N ALA A 566 20.66 3.73 -10.12
CA ALA A 566 21.07 4.79 -9.21
C ALA A 566 19.90 5.74 -8.90
N ALA A 567 19.79 6.17 -7.64
CA ALA A 567 18.79 7.14 -7.21
C ALA A 567 18.87 8.42 -8.08
N GLY A 568 17.73 8.93 -8.53
CA GLY A 568 17.63 10.01 -9.52
C GLY A 568 17.50 9.52 -10.98
N ASN A 569 17.72 8.23 -11.24
CA ASN A 569 17.62 7.61 -12.57
C ASN A 569 16.91 6.25 -12.54
N ARG A 570 15.94 6.06 -11.63
CA ARG A 570 15.20 4.81 -11.48
C ARG A 570 14.03 4.69 -12.44
N ILE A 571 13.40 5.80 -12.82
CA ILE A 571 12.24 5.76 -13.73
C ILE A 571 12.70 5.24 -15.10
N VAL A 572 12.03 4.20 -15.59
CA VAL A 572 12.18 3.63 -16.92
C VAL A 572 11.09 4.17 -17.83
N SER A 573 9.84 4.13 -17.37
CA SER A 573 8.68 4.60 -18.12
C SER A 573 7.81 5.52 -17.28
N LEU A 574 7.28 6.57 -17.89
CA LEU A 574 6.34 7.50 -17.26
C LEU A 574 5.36 8.01 -18.29
N ALA A 575 4.07 7.88 -17.99
CA ALA A 575 2.98 8.39 -18.82
C ALA A 575 2.01 9.24 -17.99
N MET A 576 1.35 10.19 -18.67
CA MET A 576 0.14 10.82 -18.16
C MET A 576 -1.09 10.05 -18.61
N THR A 577 -2.09 9.98 -17.74
CA THR A 577 -3.33 9.29 -18.02
C THR A 577 -4.57 10.17 -17.84
N ASP A 578 -5.64 9.81 -18.53
CA ASP A 578 -6.97 10.34 -18.25
C ASP A 578 -7.57 9.70 -16.97
N ILE A 579 -8.87 9.95 -16.71
CA ILE A 579 -9.53 9.41 -15.51
C ILE A 579 -9.81 7.92 -15.59
N ASP A 580 -9.85 7.35 -16.81
CA ASP A 580 -10.11 5.94 -17.07
C ASP A 580 -8.79 5.13 -17.11
N GLY A 581 -7.64 5.82 -17.01
CA GLY A 581 -6.31 5.21 -16.97
C GLY A 581 -5.65 5.08 -18.34
N ASN A 582 -6.24 5.64 -19.39
CA ASN A 582 -5.69 5.62 -20.75
C ASN A 582 -4.51 6.57 -20.85
N VAL A 583 -3.44 6.17 -21.54
CA VAL A 583 -2.27 7.01 -21.76
C VAL A 583 -2.62 8.16 -22.72
N ILE A 584 -2.47 9.40 -22.26
CA ILE A 584 -2.72 10.63 -23.04
C ILE A 584 -1.42 11.36 -23.42
N ALA A 585 -0.29 11.02 -22.78
CA ALA A 585 1.03 11.50 -23.15
C ALA A 585 2.12 10.60 -22.57
N ARG A 586 3.10 10.20 -23.40
CA ARG A 586 4.34 9.55 -22.95
C ARG A 586 5.35 10.62 -22.53
N ILE A 587 5.87 10.51 -21.30
CA ILE A 587 6.77 11.49 -20.68
C ILE A 587 8.21 10.97 -20.63
N VAL A 588 8.39 9.72 -20.23
CA VAL A 588 9.69 9.04 -20.19
C VAL A 588 9.55 7.69 -20.88
N GLU A 589 10.47 7.39 -21.79
CA GLU A 589 10.63 6.11 -22.48
C GLU A 589 12.08 5.67 -22.31
N ASN A 590 12.30 4.42 -21.89
CA ASN A 590 13.66 3.87 -21.70
C ASN A 590 14.56 4.73 -20.78
N GLY A 591 13.96 5.38 -19.79
CA GLY A 591 14.61 6.25 -18.82
C GLY A 591 15.00 7.64 -19.32
N VAL A 592 14.66 8.00 -20.56
CA VAL A 592 14.88 9.33 -21.14
C VAL A 592 13.57 10.03 -21.43
N VAL A 593 13.55 11.37 -21.37
CA VAL A 593 12.34 12.13 -21.68
C VAL A 593 11.97 11.90 -23.15
N ALA A 594 10.72 11.50 -23.39
CA ALA A 594 10.22 11.17 -24.73
C ALA A 594 10.22 12.41 -25.64
N ALA A 595 10.53 12.22 -26.93
CA ALA A 595 10.62 13.33 -27.89
C ALA A 595 9.27 14.08 -28.08
N GLY A 596 8.15 13.37 -27.92
CA GLY A 596 6.79 13.91 -28.02
C GLY A 596 6.22 14.42 -26.70
N ALA A 597 6.99 14.45 -25.61
CA ALA A 597 6.48 14.85 -24.30
C ALA A 597 5.97 16.30 -24.31
N PRO A 598 4.84 16.60 -23.64
CA PRO A 598 4.28 17.95 -23.58
C PRO A 598 5.28 18.97 -23.02
N ALA A 599 5.35 20.13 -23.65
CA ALA A 599 6.23 21.22 -23.22
C ALA A 599 5.82 21.84 -21.87
N ALA A 600 4.54 21.74 -21.50
CA ALA A 600 3.99 22.24 -20.25
C ALA A 600 3.07 21.20 -19.63
N ILE A 601 3.30 20.89 -18.35
CA ILE A 601 2.52 19.97 -17.54
C ILE A 601 2.13 20.72 -16.27
N SER A 602 0.85 20.67 -15.90
CA SER A 602 0.42 21.17 -14.59
C SER A 602 0.33 20.01 -13.61
N MET A 603 0.74 20.25 -12.37
CA MET A 603 0.69 19.26 -11.30
C MET A 603 -0.02 19.87 -10.10
N THR A 604 -0.75 19.05 -9.36
CA THR A 604 -1.21 19.40 -8.02
C THR A 604 -0.52 18.55 -6.96
N SER A 605 -0.16 19.17 -5.84
CA SER A 605 0.41 18.50 -4.69
C SER A 605 0.00 19.16 -3.37
N LEU A 606 0.39 18.53 -2.26
CA LEU A 606 0.17 19.04 -0.92
C LEU A 606 1.07 20.26 -0.69
N SER A 607 0.60 21.25 0.07
CA SER A 607 1.39 22.44 0.41
C SER A 607 2.68 22.06 1.12
N PHE A 608 2.67 21.01 1.95
CA PHE A 608 3.85 20.42 2.59
C PHE A 608 4.92 19.98 1.57
N THR A 609 4.59 19.09 0.63
CA THR A 609 5.53 18.57 -0.38
C THR A 609 5.94 19.68 -1.36
N ALA A 610 5.01 20.52 -1.79
CA ALA A 610 5.29 21.68 -2.65
C ALA A 610 6.24 22.68 -1.97
N ASN A 611 6.25 22.75 -0.63
CA ASN A 611 7.16 23.58 0.14
C ASN A 611 8.56 22.95 0.36
N GLY A 612 8.78 21.72 -0.10
CA GLY A 612 10.03 20.96 0.12
C GLY A 612 9.95 19.94 1.25
N GLY A 613 8.76 19.68 1.80
CA GLY A 613 8.52 18.59 2.73
C GLY A 613 8.99 17.25 2.15
N ASP A 614 9.49 16.36 3.02
CA ASP A 614 10.18 15.11 2.66
C ASP A 614 11.34 15.27 1.65
N GLY A 615 11.87 16.49 1.48
CA GLY A 615 12.97 16.80 0.57
C GLY A 615 12.57 16.97 -0.89
N TYR A 616 11.27 17.02 -1.22
CA TYR A 616 10.80 17.11 -2.60
C TYR A 616 11.34 18.36 -3.33
N PRO A 617 11.96 18.21 -4.52
CA PRO A 617 12.61 19.32 -5.23
C PRO A 617 11.61 20.13 -6.09
N ILE A 618 10.35 20.28 -5.65
CA ILE A 618 9.28 20.90 -6.45
C ILE A 618 9.60 22.36 -6.77
N LYS A 619 10.00 23.17 -5.78
CA LYS A 619 10.39 24.58 -6.00
C LYS A 619 11.56 24.76 -6.99
N ALA A 620 12.42 23.76 -7.12
CA ALA A 620 13.55 23.79 -8.06
C ALA A 620 13.16 23.40 -9.49
N ASN A 621 12.04 22.70 -9.67
CA ASN A 621 11.62 22.11 -10.95
C ASN A 621 10.26 22.62 -11.44
N ALA A 622 9.67 23.61 -10.77
CA ALA A 622 8.35 24.10 -11.08
C ALA A 622 8.23 25.62 -10.93
N THR A 623 7.17 26.17 -11.53
CA THR A 623 6.82 27.59 -11.51
C THR A 623 5.31 27.77 -11.33
N ASN A 624 4.85 29.02 -11.23
CA ASN A 624 3.42 29.36 -11.24
C ASN A 624 2.57 28.68 -10.15
N PHE A 625 3.09 28.69 -8.92
CA PHE A 625 2.44 28.14 -7.73
C PHE A 625 1.16 28.91 -7.41
N ARG A 626 0.03 28.23 -7.25
CA ARG A 626 -1.27 28.81 -6.88
C ARG A 626 -2.00 27.86 -5.93
N TYR A 627 -2.79 28.39 -5.02
CA TYR A 627 -3.71 27.59 -4.21
C TYR A 627 -4.96 27.25 -4.99
N ILE A 628 -5.53 26.06 -4.75
CA ILE A 628 -6.91 25.74 -5.14
C ILE A 628 -7.83 26.27 -4.04
N LEU A 629 -8.90 26.98 -4.41
CA LEU A 629 -9.84 27.60 -3.48
C LEU A 629 -11.12 26.76 -3.33
N PHE A 630 -11.86 26.97 -2.24
CA PHE A 630 -13.11 26.25 -1.96
C PHE A 630 -14.20 26.42 -3.04
N ASP A 631 -14.17 27.52 -3.80
CA ASP A 631 -15.09 27.78 -4.90
C ASP A 631 -14.66 27.12 -6.22
N GLY A 632 -13.57 26.36 -6.22
CA GLY A 632 -13.01 25.68 -7.38
C GLY A 632 -12.10 26.55 -8.25
N SER A 633 -11.88 27.82 -7.89
CA SER A 633 -10.96 28.72 -8.58
C SER A 633 -9.51 28.60 -8.07
N LEU A 634 -8.59 29.29 -8.75
CA LEU A 634 -7.19 29.38 -8.34
C LEU A 634 -6.89 30.76 -7.73
N SER A 635 -6.02 30.81 -6.72
CA SER A 635 -5.46 32.07 -6.23
C SER A 635 -4.61 32.77 -7.31
N THR A 636 -4.24 34.02 -7.05
CA THR A 636 -3.12 34.64 -7.79
C THR A 636 -1.82 33.86 -7.55
N ALA A 637 -0.85 34.02 -8.46
CA ALA A 637 0.45 33.35 -8.36
C ALA A 637 1.17 33.73 -7.05
N ILE A 638 1.77 32.73 -6.42
CA ILE A 638 2.50 32.81 -5.16
C ILE A 638 3.99 32.93 -5.46
N ASP A 639 4.71 33.75 -4.69
CA ASP A 639 6.17 33.77 -4.69
C ASP A 639 6.70 32.45 -4.11
N PRO A 640 7.41 31.61 -4.89
CA PRO A 640 7.86 30.30 -4.44
C PRO A 640 8.94 30.37 -3.33
N THR A 641 9.52 31.55 -3.05
CA THR A 641 10.44 31.72 -1.92
C THR A 641 9.73 31.71 -0.56
N LEU A 642 8.41 31.94 -0.54
CA LEU A 642 7.60 31.96 0.68
C LEU A 642 7.24 30.55 1.15
N ASP A 643 6.94 30.44 2.44
CA ASP A 643 6.46 29.20 3.06
C ASP A 643 4.99 28.93 2.68
N LEU A 644 4.77 27.94 1.81
CA LEU A 644 3.45 27.59 1.27
C LEU A 644 2.49 26.99 2.32
N THR A 645 2.94 26.77 3.55
CA THR A 645 2.11 26.28 4.66
C THR A 645 1.60 27.40 5.56
N SER A 646 2.15 28.60 5.43
CA SER A 646 1.91 29.69 6.38
C SER A 646 0.67 30.54 6.06
N ALA A 647 -0.01 31.01 7.10
CA ALA A 647 -1.09 31.99 6.97
C ALA A 647 -0.62 33.32 6.35
N VAL A 648 0.66 33.69 6.53
CA VAL A 648 1.25 34.90 5.94
C VAL A 648 1.27 34.79 4.41
N THR A 649 1.70 33.65 3.87
CA THR A 649 1.68 33.41 2.42
C THR A 649 0.26 33.42 1.88
N ALA A 650 -0.69 32.79 2.55
CA ALA A 650 -2.10 32.83 2.16
C ALA A 650 -2.62 34.27 2.07
N ALA A 651 -2.33 35.10 3.08
CA ALA A 651 -2.73 36.50 3.11
C ALA A 651 -2.10 37.32 1.98
N SER A 652 -0.85 37.00 1.59
CA SER A 652 -0.16 37.72 0.51
C SER A 652 -0.85 37.59 -0.86
N VAL A 653 -1.67 36.55 -1.05
CA VAL A 653 -2.49 36.32 -2.25
C VAL A 653 -3.99 36.56 -1.99
N GLY A 654 -4.32 37.31 -0.93
CA GLY A 654 -5.69 37.69 -0.61
C GLY A 654 -6.57 36.56 -0.08
N GLN A 655 -5.96 35.50 0.46
CA GLN A 655 -6.64 34.31 0.98
C GLN A 655 -6.41 34.11 2.48
N SER A 656 -7.18 33.22 3.08
CA SER A 656 -6.91 32.67 4.41
C SER A 656 -6.77 31.16 4.31
N LEU A 657 -6.17 30.50 5.31
CA LEU A 657 -6.08 29.04 5.32
C LEU A 657 -7.46 28.35 5.26
N ALA A 658 -8.52 29.03 5.71
CA ALA A 658 -9.89 28.54 5.67
C ALA A 658 -10.56 28.68 4.29
N THR A 659 -10.02 29.51 3.38
CA THR A 659 -10.55 29.67 2.01
C THR A 659 -9.79 28.84 0.97
N ILE A 660 -8.69 28.22 1.37
CA ILE A 660 -7.88 27.33 0.54
C ILE A 660 -8.37 25.88 0.73
N LEU A 661 -8.58 25.18 -0.38
CA LEU A 661 -9.03 23.79 -0.40
C LEU A 661 -7.95 22.86 0.15
N GLY A 662 -8.31 22.04 1.13
CA GLY A 662 -7.46 20.97 1.67
C GLY A 662 -7.73 19.60 1.04
N GLU A 663 -6.80 18.67 1.22
CA GLU A 663 -6.92 17.30 0.71
C GLU A 663 -8.11 16.53 1.28
N GLN A 664 -8.53 16.80 2.53
CA GLN A 664 -9.72 16.15 3.09
C GLN A 664 -10.98 16.57 2.33
N ARG A 665 -11.10 17.87 2.02
CA ARG A 665 -12.24 18.38 1.27
C ARG A 665 -12.25 17.88 -0.17
N ALA A 666 -11.09 17.80 -0.82
CA ALA A 666 -11.00 17.21 -2.15
C ALA A 666 -11.46 15.74 -2.15
N PHE A 667 -11.04 14.96 -1.15
CA PHE A 667 -11.46 13.57 -0.99
C PHE A 667 -12.97 13.42 -0.75
N GLN A 668 -13.55 14.27 0.11
CA GLN A 668 -15.01 14.35 0.31
C GLN A 668 -15.77 14.64 -0.98
N ILE A 669 -15.27 15.57 -1.81
CA ILE A 669 -15.89 15.92 -3.11
C ILE A 669 -15.87 14.71 -4.04
N LEU A 670 -14.74 14.01 -4.16
CA LEU A 670 -14.64 12.81 -5.01
C LEU A 670 -15.58 11.71 -4.52
N LEU A 671 -15.59 11.43 -3.21
CA LEU A 671 -16.45 10.42 -2.61
C LEU A 671 -17.93 10.71 -2.87
N ALA A 672 -18.36 11.96 -2.71
CA ALA A 672 -19.75 12.34 -2.96
C ALA A 672 -20.15 12.22 -4.44
N ASP A 673 -19.26 12.61 -5.35
CA ASP A 673 -19.50 12.59 -6.80
C ASP A 673 -19.53 11.16 -7.37
N LYS A 674 -18.52 10.35 -7.01
CA LYS A 674 -18.31 9.02 -7.61
C LYS A 674 -18.90 7.89 -6.78
N TYR A 675 -18.80 7.98 -5.45
CA TYR A 675 -19.05 6.88 -4.53
C TYR A 675 -20.14 7.20 -3.49
N GLY A 676 -21.01 8.17 -3.78
CA GLY A 676 -21.96 8.73 -2.81
C GLY A 676 -23.12 7.82 -2.36
N THR A 677 -23.21 6.59 -2.89
CA THR A 677 -24.29 5.63 -2.54
C THR A 677 -23.73 4.22 -2.40
N PRO A 678 -24.35 3.31 -1.61
CA PRO A 678 -23.88 1.93 -1.49
C PRO A 678 -23.75 1.18 -2.82
N ALA A 679 -24.66 1.44 -3.78
CA ALA A 679 -24.61 0.81 -5.11
C ALA A 679 -23.44 1.30 -5.98
N LYS A 680 -22.87 2.44 -5.64
CA LYS A 680 -21.69 3.02 -6.29
C LYS A 680 -20.47 2.95 -5.36
N ALA A 681 -20.47 2.10 -4.34
CA ALA A 681 -19.35 2.04 -3.40
C ALA A 681 -18.06 1.72 -4.15
N TYR A 682 -16.95 2.34 -3.72
CA TYR A 682 -15.62 2.01 -4.23
C TYR A 682 -15.34 0.52 -4.01
N ALA A 683 -14.92 -0.19 -5.05
CA ALA A 683 -14.83 -1.65 -5.03
C ALA A 683 -13.45 -2.21 -5.44
N THR A 684 -12.47 -1.33 -5.72
CA THR A 684 -11.12 -1.76 -6.12
C THR A 684 -10.30 -2.06 -4.88
N ALA A 685 -10.11 -3.36 -4.60
CA ALA A 685 -9.28 -3.80 -3.49
C ALA A 685 -7.81 -3.42 -3.70
N ASP A 686 -7.09 -3.26 -2.59
CA ASP A 686 -5.64 -3.08 -2.61
C ASP A 686 -4.94 -4.32 -3.17
N THR A 687 -3.83 -4.13 -3.88
CA THR A 687 -3.08 -5.19 -4.56
C THR A 687 -1.67 -5.35 -4.00
N ALA A 688 -1.09 -6.53 -4.22
CA ALA A 688 0.35 -6.71 -4.00
C ALA A 688 1.15 -6.04 -5.13
N GLN A 689 2.41 -5.69 -4.87
CA GLN A 689 3.28 -4.99 -5.84
C GLN A 689 3.40 -5.66 -7.22
N SER A 690 3.28 -6.98 -7.29
CA SER A 690 3.30 -7.72 -8.56
C SER A 690 2.10 -7.40 -9.46
N LEU A 691 1.06 -6.78 -8.92
CA LEU A 691 -0.18 -6.42 -9.60
C LEU A 691 -0.41 -4.91 -9.68
N ASP A 692 0.44 -4.08 -9.06
CA ASP A 692 0.33 -2.62 -9.07
C ASP A 692 0.48 -2.08 -10.50
N THR A 693 -0.52 -1.35 -11.00
CA THR A 693 -0.54 -0.89 -12.41
C THR A 693 -0.19 0.59 -12.56
N ARG A 694 -0.27 1.38 -11.48
CA ARG A 694 0.00 2.82 -11.53
C ARG A 694 1.44 3.12 -11.14
N ILE A 695 1.95 2.46 -10.10
CA ILE A 695 3.33 2.59 -9.63
C ILE A 695 4.00 1.22 -9.70
N GLN A 696 4.71 0.96 -10.78
CA GLN A 696 5.22 -0.36 -11.12
C GLN A 696 6.69 -0.51 -10.71
N ASN A 697 6.96 -1.43 -9.79
CA ASN A 697 8.31 -1.80 -9.40
C ASN A 697 8.81 -2.94 -10.30
N LEU A 698 9.82 -2.65 -11.14
CA LEU A 698 10.32 -3.60 -12.14
C LEU A 698 11.10 -4.79 -11.57
N ASN A 699 11.38 -4.80 -10.26
CA ASN A 699 11.90 -6.00 -9.60
C ASN A 699 10.84 -7.09 -9.37
N VAL A 700 9.54 -6.75 -9.48
CA VAL A 700 8.44 -7.66 -9.10
C VAL A 700 7.33 -7.78 -10.15
N ARG A 701 7.32 -6.94 -11.20
CA ARG A 701 6.45 -7.06 -12.38
C ARG A 701 7.13 -6.48 -13.63
N GLY A 702 6.58 -6.80 -14.81
CA GLY A 702 6.97 -6.17 -16.08
C GLY A 702 6.51 -4.71 -16.20
N ASP A 703 7.18 -3.95 -17.07
CA ASP A 703 6.81 -2.58 -17.41
C ASP A 703 5.59 -2.59 -18.32
N THR A 704 4.52 -1.96 -17.87
CA THR A 704 3.27 -1.79 -18.61
C THR A 704 2.76 -0.34 -18.45
N ALA A 705 3.65 0.58 -18.09
CA ALA A 705 3.27 1.95 -17.75
C ALA A 705 2.92 2.78 -18.99
N LEU A 706 3.38 2.36 -20.17
CA LEU A 706 3.12 3.03 -21.45
C LEU A 706 2.07 2.33 -22.31
N ASP A 707 1.71 1.09 -21.96
CA ASP A 707 0.79 0.24 -22.69
C ASP A 707 -0.61 0.86 -22.72
N ALA A 708 -1.29 0.65 -23.85
CA ALA A 708 -2.72 0.86 -23.93
C ALA A 708 -3.44 -0.15 -23.02
N PRO A 709 -4.60 0.19 -22.46
CA PRO A 709 -5.41 -0.81 -21.79
C PRO A 709 -5.84 -1.89 -22.79
N PRO A 710 -6.03 -3.15 -22.34
CA PRO A 710 -6.47 -4.22 -23.23
C PRO A 710 -7.79 -3.88 -23.93
N ILE A 711 -7.83 -4.13 -25.24
CA ILE A 711 -9.04 -3.99 -26.05
C ILE A 711 -9.85 -5.27 -25.90
N ASN A 712 -11.02 -5.18 -25.28
CA ASN A 712 -11.92 -6.32 -25.10
C ASN A 712 -13.20 -6.09 -25.91
N GLY A 713 -13.52 -7.01 -26.82
CA GLY A 713 -14.81 -7.04 -27.49
C GLY A 713 -15.89 -7.78 -26.69
N ASP A 714 -17.07 -7.94 -27.30
CA ASP A 714 -18.23 -8.60 -26.72
C ASP A 714 -18.58 -9.89 -27.50
N ALA A 715 -19.85 -10.27 -27.57
CA ALA A 715 -20.27 -11.51 -28.24
C ALA A 715 -20.86 -11.25 -29.65
N SER A 716 -20.61 -10.07 -30.22
CA SER A 716 -21.06 -9.65 -31.53
C SER A 716 -19.89 -9.43 -32.49
N SER A 717 -20.13 -9.57 -33.79
CA SER A 717 -19.13 -9.25 -34.82
C SER A 717 -18.69 -7.79 -34.78
N GLN A 718 -17.38 -7.59 -34.66
CA GLN A 718 -16.74 -6.30 -34.44
C GLN A 718 -15.57 -6.05 -35.39
N THR A 719 -15.14 -4.78 -35.44
CA THR A 719 -13.86 -4.40 -36.03
C THR A 719 -13.02 -3.72 -34.96
N LEU A 720 -11.86 -4.30 -34.66
CA LEU A 720 -10.98 -3.89 -33.56
C LEU A 720 -9.59 -3.52 -34.10
N HIS A 721 -8.99 -2.47 -33.53
CA HIS A 721 -7.69 -1.95 -33.96
C HIS A 721 -6.85 -1.51 -32.74
N GLY A 722 -5.65 -2.06 -32.57
CA GLY A 722 -4.70 -1.70 -31.51
C GLY A 722 -4.04 -0.33 -31.74
N GLY A 723 -3.43 -0.17 -32.92
CA GLY A 723 -2.85 1.10 -33.37
C GLY A 723 -1.34 1.14 -33.25
N VAL A 724 -0.80 1.88 -32.28
CA VAL A 724 0.65 2.06 -32.10
C VAL A 724 1.03 1.76 -30.65
N GLY A 725 2.02 0.89 -30.46
CA GLY A 725 2.43 0.34 -29.19
C GLY A 725 2.11 -1.15 -29.13
N ASP A 726 2.60 -1.80 -28.08
CA ASP A 726 2.35 -3.23 -27.86
C ASP A 726 0.92 -3.37 -27.28
N ASP A 727 -0.01 -3.89 -28.06
CA ASP A 727 -1.43 -3.97 -27.74
C ASP A 727 -1.84 -5.38 -27.32
N SER A 728 -2.79 -5.46 -26.38
CA SER A 728 -3.45 -6.71 -25.98
C SER A 728 -4.91 -6.66 -26.39
N ILE A 729 -5.32 -7.54 -27.31
CA ILE A 729 -6.66 -7.55 -27.90
C ILE A 729 -7.31 -8.92 -27.67
N ALA A 730 -8.50 -8.92 -27.08
CA ALA A 730 -9.38 -10.09 -27.00
C ALA A 730 -10.71 -9.74 -27.66
N ALA A 731 -11.00 -10.29 -28.84
CA ALA A 731 -12.14 -9.86 -29.64
C ALA A 731 -13.49 -10.36 -29.12
N GLY A 732 -13.47 -11.45 -28.35
CA GLY A 732 -14.66 -11.95 -27.66
C GLY A 732 -15.27 -13.07 -28.47
N GLY A 733 -16.53 -12.97 -28.86
CA GLY A 733 -17.10 -13.92 -29.81
C GLY A 733 -17.93 -13.21 -30.87
N GLY A 734 -18.29 -13.93 -31.93
CA GLY A 734 -18.77 -13.32 -33.17
C GLY A 734 -17.71 -13.45 -34.26
N ASN A 735 -18.02 -13.03 -35.48
CA ASN A 735 -17.04 -13.04 -36.57
C ASN A 735 -16.38 -11.66 -36.64
N ASP A 736 -15.14 -11.56 -36.18
CA ASP A 736 -14.44 -10.31 -35.93
C ASP A 736 -13.39 -10.01 -37.00
N ALA A 737 -13.09 -8.72 -37.17
CA ALA A 737 -11.97 -8.25 -37.97
C ALA A 737 -11.03 -7.45 -37.07
N VAL A 738 -9.85 -8.00 -36.78
CA VAL A 738 -8.92 -7.50 -35.77
C VAL A 738 -7.58 -7.15 -36.42
N ALA A 739 -7.03 -5.99 -36.07
CA ALA A 739 -5.67 -5.60 -36.44
C ALA A 739 -4.90 -5.09 -35.23
N GLY A 740 -3.71 -5.63 -34.96
CA GLY A 740 -2.79 -5.17 -33.91
C GLY A 740 -2.26 -3.79 -34.24
N GLY A 741 -1.48 -3.66 -35.30
CA GLY A 741 -0.98 -2.38 -35.79
C GLY A 741 0.54 -2.33 -35.79
N VAL A 742 1.13 -1.41 -35.02
CA VAL A 742 2.59 -1.26 -34.90
C VAL A 742 2.98 -1.52 -33.46
N GLY A 743 3.80 -2.53 -33.20
CA GLY A 743 4.20 -2.94 -31.85
C GLY A 743 4.24 -4.46 -31.76
N ASP A 744 4.73 -5.00 -30.65
CA ASP A 744 4.68 -6.44 -30.40
C ASP A 744 3.30 -6.79 -29.80
N ASP A 745 2.33 -7.17 -30.63
CA ASP A 745 0.93 -7.31 -30.25
C ASP A 745 0.58 -8.74 -29.79
N THR A 746 -0.40 -8.85 -28.89
CA THR A 746 -1.02 -10.15 -28.51
C THR A 746 -2.51 -10.10 -28.77
N ILE A 747 -2.97 -10.93 -29.71
CA ILE A 747 -4.34 -10.89 -30.23
C ILE A 747 -4.99 -12.26 -30.10
N ASP A 748 -6.21 -12.29 -29.55
CA ASP A 748 -7.09 -13.46 -29.44
C ASP A 748 -8.44 -13.14 -30.11
N GLY A 749 -8.76 -13.83 -31.20
CA GLY A 749 -10.04 -13.72 -31.92
C GLY A 749 -11.21 -14.27 -31.10
N GLY A 750 -11.01 -15.42 -30.48
CA GLY A 750 -12.01 -16.08 -29.65
C GLY A 750 -12.98 -16.93 -30.47
N PRO A 751 -14.26 -17.10 -30.04
CA PRO A 751 -15.20 -17.91 -30.81
C PRO A 751 -15.85 -17.18 -31.99
N GLY A 752 -15.67 -17.70 -33.20
CA GLY A 752 -16.33 -17.27 -34.42
C GLY A 752 -15.43 -17.51 -35.62
N ASN A 753 -15.78 -16.94 -36.77
CA ASN A 753 -14.89 -16.99 -37.93
C ASN A 753 -14.23 -15.63 -38.09
N ASP A 754 -13.01 -15.51 -37.60
CA ASP A 754 -12.33 -14.25 -37.38
C ASP A 754 -11.27 -13.98 -38.45
N GLN A 755 -11.03 -12.70 -38.72
CA GLN A 755 -9.90 -12.24 -39.52
C GLN A 755 -8.96 -11.49 -38.60
N VAL A 756 -7.77 -12.05 -38.37
CA VAL A 756 -6.81 -11.52 -37.39
C VAL A 756 -5.49 -11.16 -38.06
N VAL A 757 -5.09 -9.90 -37.90
CA VAL A 757 -3.84 -9.34 -38.44
C VAL A 757 -2.97 -8.83 -37.30
N GLY A 758 -1.74 -9.32 -37.16
CA GLY A 758 -0.75 -8.80 -36.21
C GLY A 758 -0.32 -7.38 -36.59
N GLY A 759 0.49 -7.25 -37.64
CA GLY A 759 0.90 -5.96 -38.18
C GLY A 759 2.41 -5.84 -38.31
N ASP A 760 2.99 -4.74 -37.83
CA ASP A 760 4.45 -4.55 -37.77
C ASP A 760 4.94 -4.86 -36.35
N GLY A 761 5.78 -5.88 -36.16
CA GLY A 761 6.30 -6.22 -34.83
C GLY A 761 6.58 -7.70 -34.65
N ARG A 762 6.77 -8.17 -33.42
CA ARG A 762 6.68 -9.59 -33.08
C ARG A 762 5.31 -9.84 -32.48
N ASP A 763 4.43 -10.41 -33.27
CA ASP A 763 3.04 -10.60 -32.89
C ASP A 763 2.74 -12.04 -32.45
N VAL A 764 1.77 -12.17 -31.55
CA VAL A 764 1.13 -13.43 -31.21
C VAL A 764 -0.34 -13.33 -31.62
N VAL A 765 -0.72 -14.11 -32.63
CA VAL A 765 -2.06 -14.09 -33.24
C VAL A 765 -2.76 -15.42 -32.99
N ILE A 766 -3.89 -15.39 -32.28
CA ILE A 766 -4.69 -16.56 -31.93
C ILE A 766 -6.07 -16.42 -32.58
N GLY A 767 -6.48 -17.41 -33.37
CA GLY A 767 -7.82 -17.49 -33.98
C GLY A 767 -8.87 -17.79 -32.94
N GLY A 768 -8.80 -18.98 -32.35
CA GLY A 768 -9.67 -19.41 -31.26
C GLY A 768 -10.52 -20.60 -31.67
N THR A 769 -11.83 -20.41 -31.85
CA THR A 769 -12.69 -21.49 -32.33
C THR A 769 -13.52 -21.02 -33.51
N GLY A 770 -13.49 -21.76 -34.62
CA GLY A 770 -14.23 -21.47 -35.84
C GLY A 770 -13.28 -21.54 -37.02
N ALA A 771 -13.64 -20.96 -38.15
CA ALA A 771 -12.78 -20.97 -39.34
C ALA A 771 -12.16 -19.59 -39.50
N ASP A 772 -10.92 -19.45 -39.05
CA ASP A 772 -10.22 -18.19 -38.87
C ASP A 772 -9.21 -17.93 -39.98
N ALA A 773 -8.97 -16.66 -40.29
CA ALA A 773 -7.97 -16.20 -41.25
C ALA A 773 -6.89 -15.40 -40.52
N LEU A 774 -5.71 -15.99 -40.38
CA LEU A 774 -4.62 -15.47 -39.55
C LEU A 774 -3.46 -14.95 -40.40
N TYR A 775 -2.96 -13.78 -40.03
CA TYR A 775 -1.89 -13.08 -40.72
C TYR A 775 -0.98 -12.39 -39.69
N GLY A 776 0.25 -12.87 -39.52
CA GLY A 776 1.23 -12.28 -38.60
C GLY A 776 1.62 -10.86 -39.02
N GLY A 777 2.00 -10.69 -40.27
CA GLY A 777 2.45 -9.42 -40.81
C GLY A 777 3.96 -9.38 -40.94
N THR A 778 4.58 -8.23 -40.67
CA THR A 778 6.02 -8.07 -40.76
C THR A 778 6.69 -8.32 -39.41
N GLY A 779 7.62 -9.27 -39.38
CA GLY A 779 8.43 -9.54 -38.21
C GLY A 779 8.64 -11.03 -38.00
N LEU A 780 8.80 -11.44 -36.74
CA LEU A 780 8.87 -12.86 -36.40
C LEU A 780 7.64 -13.15 -35.56
N ASP A 781 6.64 -13.76 -36.17
CA ASP A 781 5.31 -13.87 -35.56
C ASP A 781 5.00 -15.31 -35.15
N ILE A 782 4.01 -15.44 -34.27
CA ILE A 782 3.43 -16.72 -33.88
C ILE A 782 1.93 -16.69 -34.23
N ALA A 783 1.47 -17.61 -35.07
CA ALA A 783 0.05 -17.78 -35.36
C ALA A 783 -0.46 -19.14 -34.86
N ILE A 784 -1.63 -19.13 -34.21
CA ILE A 784 -2.28 -20.28 -33.59
C ILE A 784 -3.76 -20.28 -34.00
N GLY A 785 -4.18 -21.23 -34.83
CA GLY A 785 -5.55 -21.36 -35.33
C GLY A 785 -6.53 -21.69 -34.22
N GLY A 786 -6.28 -22.81 -33.53
CA GLY A 786 -7.22 -23.33 -32.57
C GLY A 786 -8.18 -24.29 -33.26
N THR A 787 -9.41 -24.45 -32.77
CA THR A 787 -10.31 -25.48 -33.33
C THR A 787 -11.14 -24.95 -34.50
N GLY A 788 -11.22 -25.70 -35.59
CA GLY A 788 -11.98 -25.41 -36.79
C GLY A 788 -11.05 -25.40 -38.01
N ASP A 789 -11.56 -25.01 -39.18
CA ASP A 789 -10.76 -25.09 -40.43
C ASP A 789 -10.15 -23.72 -40.71
N ASP A 790 -8.89 -23.54 -40.32
CA ASP A 790 -8.19 -22.26 -40.28
C ASP A 790 -7.28 -22.01 -41.49
N GLY A 791 -6.98 -20.74 -41.75
CA GLY A 791 -6.20 -20.26 -42.89
C GLY A 791 -5.05 -19.34 -42.49
N TYR A 792 -3.82 -19.71 -42.81
CA TYR A 792 -2.61 -18.94 -42.52
C TYR A 792 -2.02 -18.29 -43.76
N THR A 793 -1.74 -16.99 -43.69
CA THR A 793 -0.94 -16.31 -44.72
C THR A 793 0.53 -16.24 -44.30
N ILE A 794 1.42 -16.85 -45.08
CA ILE A 794 2.85 -16.91 -44.77
C ILE A 794 3.64 -15.98 -45.70
N GLU A 795 4.21 -14.93 -45.13
CA GLU A 795 5.01 -13.94 -45.87
C GLU A 795 6.42 -13.73 -45.33
N ASP A 796 6.72 -14.24 -44.13
CA ASP A 796 8.08 -14.38 -43.62
C ASP A 796 8.36 -15.86 -43.31
N VAL A 797 9.54 -16.33 -43.71
CA VAL A 797 9.96 -17.73 -43.46
C VAL A 797 10.27 -17.99 -41.99
N SER A 798 10.41 -16.94 -41.18
CA SER A 798 10.72 -17.01 -39.75
C SER A 798 9.48 -17.10 -38.86
N ASP A 799 8.28 -16.95 -39.43
CA ASP A 799 7.03 -17.12 -38.73
C ASP A 799 6.83 -18.55 -38.24
N ILE A 800 6.22 -18.67 -37.07
CA ILE A 800 5.93 -19.94 -36.41
C ILE A 800 4.43 -20.17 -36.44
N ILE A 801 4.01 -21.26 -37.09
CA ILE A 801 2.64 -21.75 -37.05
C ILE A 801 2.55 -22.89 -36.04
N ILE A 802 1.54 -22.85 -35.18
CA ILE A 802 1.27 -23.87 -34.17
C ILE A 802 -0.09 -24.49 -34.43
N GLU A 803 -0.09 -25.77 -34.80
CA GLU A 803 -1.28 -26.60 -34.99
C GLU A 803 -1.23 -27.85 -34.11
N ASN A 804 -2.31 -28.14 -33.37
CA ASN A 804 -2.39 -29.36 -32.58
C ASN A 804 -3.23 -30.45 -33.28
N PRO A 805 -2.97 -31.73 -32.94
CA PRO A 805 -3.72 -32.83 -33.55
C PRO A 805 -5.23 -32.77 -33.28
N GLY A 806 -6.02 -32.83 -34.35
CA GLY A 806 -7.48 -32.95 -34.27
C GLY A 806 -8.21 -31.61 -34.05
N GLU A 807 -7.56 -30.50 -34.37
CA GLU A 807 -8.12 -29.17 -34.28
C GLU A 807 -8.88 -28.76 -35.55
N GLY A 808 -8.52 -29.26 -36.73
CA GLY A 808 -9.14 -28.81 -37.97
C GLY A 808 -8.72 -29.59 -39.21
N THR A 809 -9.06 -29.02 -40.37
CA THR A 809 -8.33 -29.24 -41.63
C THR A 809 -7.86 -27.89 -42.13
N ASP A 810 -6.57 -27.63 -41.96
CA ASP A 810 -6.05 -26.27 -41.95
C ASP A 810 -5.23 -25.98 -43.21
N SER A 811 -5.24 -24.71 -43.63
CA SER A 811 -4.68 -24.26 -44.91
C SER A 811 -3.58 -23.22 -44.74
N ALA A 812 -2.44 -23.38 -45.40
CA ALA A 812 -1.42 -22.34 -45.55
C ALA A 812 -1.34 -21.78 -46.97
N PHE A 813 -1.37 -20.46 -47.07
CA PHE A 813 -1.19 -19.66 -48.27
C PHE A 813 0.23 -19.07 -48.24
N VAL A 814 1.16 -19.70 -48.97
CA VAL A 814 2.60 -19.44 -48.86
C VAL A 814 3.07 -18.50 -49.96
N PHE A 815 3.65 -17.36 -49.58
CA PHE A 815 4.20 -16.34 -50.49
C PHE A 815 5.75 -16.28 -50.50
N VAL A 816 6.40 -17.15 -49.72
CA VAL A 816 7.87 -17.23 -49.56
C VAL A 816 8.47 -18.58 -49.96
N ASP A 817 9.77 -18.61 -50.26
CA ASP A 817 10.52 -19.82 -50.61
C ASP A 817 11.21 -20.47 -49.40
N ASN A 818 11.33 -21.80 -49.43
CA ASN A 818 12.00 -22.63 -48.41
C ASN A 818 11.29 -22.66 -47.06
N TRP A 819 9.97 -22.44 -47.07
CA TRP A 819 9.15 -22.70 -45.90
C TRP A 819 8.93 -24.21 -45.74
N THR A 820 8.85 -24.67 -44.49
CA THR A 820 8.57 -26.07 -44.14
C THR A 820 7.32 -26.06 -43.28
N ALA A 821 6.32 -26.85 -43.66
CA ALA A 821 5.07 -26.93 -42.92
C ALA A 821 5.31 -27.47 -41.50
N PRO A 822 4.64 -26.92 -40.47
CA PRO A 822 4.58 -27.55 -39.16
C PRO A 822 3.79 -28.86 -39.23
N ALA A 823 3.85 -29.65 -38.15
CA ALA A 823 3.00 -30.84 -38.05
C ALA A 823 1.51 -30.46 -37.98
N ASN A 824 0.64 -31.35 -38.48
CA ASN A 824 -0.82 -31.23 -38.46
C ASN A 824 -1.38 -30.08 -39.32
N LEU A 825 -0.72 -29.74 -40.43
CA LEU A 825 -1.24 -28.79 -41.40
C LEU A 825 -1.49 -29.52 -42.71
N GLU A 826 -2.74 -29.59 -43.16
CA GLU A 826 -3.14 -30.53 -44.21
C GLU A 826 -3.16 -29.93 -45.63
N ALA A 827 -3.28 -28.62 -45.81
CA ALA A 827 -3.42 -28.02 -47.14
C ALA A 827 -2.44 -26.86 -47.37
N ILE A 828 -1.56 -26.98 -48.36
CA ILE A 828 -0.49 -26.02 -48.62
C ILE A 828 -0.58 -25.52 -50.07
N TYR A 829 -0.66 -24.21 -50.23
CA TYR A 829 -0.83 -23.56 -51.53
C TYR A 829 0.26 -22.52 -51.78
N LEU A 830 0.99 -22.65 -52.89
CA LEU A 830 2.04 -21.70 -53.28
C LEU A 830 1.45 -20.57 -54.11
N PHE A 831 1.65 -19.34 -53.66
CA PHE A 831 1.21 -18.11 -54.33
C PHE A 831 2.38 -17.17 -54.63
N GLY A 832 2.09 -16.13 -55.44
CA GLY A 832 3.04 -15.09 -55.76
C GLY A 832 4.31 -15.64 -56.42
N GLY A 833 5.46 -15.35 -55.81
CA GLY A 833 6.77 -15.82 -56.26
C GLY A 833 7.26 -17.10 -55.59
N ALA A 834 6.48 -17.72 -54.70
CA ALA A 834 6.88 -18.94 -54.02
C ALA A 834 6.95 -20.11 -55.01
N THR A 835 8.04 -20.85 -54.92
CA THR A 835 8.37 -22.02 -55.75
C THR A 835 8.85 -23.20 -54.92
N ARG A 836 9.14 -23.04 -53.62
CA ARG A 836 9.76 -24.10 -52.82
C ARG A 836 9.07 -24.30 -51.47
N VAL A 837 8.56 -25.51 -51.23
CA VAL A 837 7.98 -25.93 -49.93
C VAL A 837 8.33 -27.37 -49.61
N LEU A 838 8.33 -27.69 -48.32
CA LEU A 838 8.34 -29.06 -47.81
C LEU A 838 7.12 -29.27 -46.92
N GLY A 839 6.34 -30.32 -47.18
CA GLY A 839 5.28 -30.81 -46.31
C GLY A 839 5.84 -31.45 -45.04
N ALA A 840 4.93 -31.91 -44.19
CA ALA A 840 5.23 -32.40 -42.86
C ALA A 840 5.17 -33.93 -42.79
N GLY A 841 4.61 -34.48 -41.72
CA GLY A 841 4.46 -35.92 -41.50
C GLY A 841 3.01 -36.40 -41.55
N ALA A 842 2.09 -35.55 -42.02
CA ALA A 842 0.65 -35.81 -42.11
C ALA A 842 0.24 -36.08 -43.56
N ASP A 843 -1.03 -36.45 -43.79
CA ASP A 843 -1.54 -36.66 -45.15
C ASP A 843 -1.82 -35.28 -45.80
N ASP A 844 -0.85 -34.75 -46.54
CA ASP A 844 -0.85 -33.37 -46.98
C ASP A 844 -1.40 -33.21 -48.42
N THR A 845 -2.08 -32.10 -48.70
CA THR A 845 -2.41 -31.65 -50.05
C THR A 845 -1.54 -30.46 -50.42
N LEU A 846 -0.58 -30.66 -51.31
CA LEU A 846 0.35 -29.62 -51.76
C LEU A 846 0.03 -29.17 -53.18
N VAL A 847 -0.20 -27.88 -53.36
CA VAL A 847 -0.49 -27.26 -54.66
C VAL A 847 0.60 -26.27 -55.03
N ALA A 848 1.33 -26.59 -56.09
CA ALA A 848 2.37 -25.76 -56.67
C ALA A 848 1.83 -24.44 -57.24
N ASN A 849 2.77 -23.55 -57.56
CA ASN A 849 2.45 -22.30 -58.23
C ASN A 849 1.84 -22.57 -59.62
N VAL A 850 0.83 -21.79 -60.00
CA VAL A 850 0.06 -22.01 -61.23
C VAL A 850 0.84 -21.81 -62.55
N THR A 851 2.05 -21.23 -62.53
CA THR A 851 2.83 -20.95 -63.76
C THR A 851 4.35 -21.12 -63.64
N LEU A 852 4.88 -21.30 -62.43
CA LEU A 852 6.32 -21.35 -62.18
C LEU A 852 6.72 -22.80 -61.89
N GLY A 853 7.90 -23.20 -62.37
CA GLY A 853 8.48 -24.46 -61.94
C GLY A 853 8.77 -24.44 -60.43
N SER A 854 8.19 -25.39 -59.73
CA SER A 854 8.19 -25.51 -58.27
C SER A 854 9.00 -26.73 -57.82
N ILE A 855 9.48 -26.72 -56.59
CA ILE A 855 10.19 -27.81 -55.96
C ILE A 855 9.46 -28.14 -54.66
N ILE A 856 8.78 -29.27 -54.64
CA ILE A 856 7.88 -29.68 -53.57
C ILE A 856 8.30 -31.06 -53.07
N GLY A 857 8.46 -31.20 -51.76
CA GLY A 857 8.52 -32.49 -51.08
C GLY A 857 7.26 -32.68 -50.24
N GLY A 858 6.61 -33.85 -50.33
CA GLY A 858 5.44 -34.23 -49.53
C GLY A 858 5.81 -34.47 -48.08
N GLY A 859 6.94 -35.15 -47.84
CA GLY A 859 7.43 -35.46 -46.51
C GLY A 859 7.07 -36.87 -46.08
N GLY A 860 6.30 -37.03 -45.02
CA GLY A 860 5.76 -38.34 -44.64
C GLY A 860 4.26 -38.29 -44.61
N GLY A 861 3.57 -39.35 -44.99
CA GLY A 861 2.11 -39.37 -45.00
C GLY A 861 1.59 -39.95 -46.30
N ARG A 862 0.29 -39.85 -46.54
CA ARG A 862 -0.28 -40.06 -47.88
C ARG A 862 -0.54 -38.69 -48.49
N ASP A 863 0.40 -38.24 -49.30
CA ASP A 863 0.36 -36.89 -49.83
C ASP A 863 -0.29 -36.85 -51.21
N THR A 864 -0.97 -35.73 -51.51
CA THR A 864 -1.44 -35.41 -52.85
C THR A 864 -0.77 -34.13 -53.35
N ILE A 865 0.08 -34.26 -54.36
CA ILE A 865 0.88 -33.16 -54.91
C ILE A 865 0.38 -32.78 -56.31
N TYR A 866 0.11 -31.50 -56.52
CA TYR A 866 -0.27 -30.93 -57.82
C TYR A 866 0.77 -29.91 -58.29
N GLY A 867 1.59 -30.28 -59.29
CA GLY A 867 2.63 -29.43 -59.91
C GLY A 867 2.10 -28.29 -60.79
N GLN A 868 0.84 -28.38 -61.24
CA GLN A 868 0.19 -27.36 -62.07
C GLN A 868 0.90 -27.13 -63.43
N ALA A 869 1.50 -25.98 -63.67
CA ALA A 869 2.19 -25.69 -64.91
C ALA A 869 3.53 -25.06 -64.59
N GLY A 870 4.58 -25.52 -65.26
CA GLY A 870 5.95 -25.25 -64.82
C GLY A 870 6.86 -26.39 -65.26
N ASN A 871 8.13 -26.29 -64.94
CA ASN A 871 8.98 -27.49 -64.95
C ASN A 871 9.22 -27.82 -63.49
N ASP A 872 8.42 -28.72 -62.96
CA ASP A 872 8.31 -28.98 -61.53
C ASP A 872 9.23 -30.12 -61.11
N SER A 873 9.67 -30.10 -59.85
CA SER A 873 10.41 -31.19 -59.20
C SER A 873 9.64 -31.60 -57.97
N LEU A 874 8.92 -32.71 -58.07
CA LEU A 874 7.96 -33.18 -57.08
C LEU A 874 8.46 -34.49 -56.47
N SER A 875 8.50 -34.56 -55.14
CA SER A 875 8.86 -35.76 -54.36
C SER A 875 7.72 -36.08 -53.39
N GLY A 876 7.22 -37.32 -53.38
CA GLY A 876 6.30 -37.80 -52.33
C GLY A 876 7.03 -38.15 -51.03
N ASP A 877 8.31 -38.50 -51.14
CA ASP A 877 9.19 -38.88 -50.03
C ASP A 877 8.81 -40.21 -49.35
N THR A 878 7.96 -40.25 -48.32
CA THR A 878 7.58 -41.51 -47.66
C THR A 878 6.07 -41.65 -47.49
N GLY A 879 5.55 -42.82 -47.87
CA GLY A 879 4.14 -43.16 -47.75
C GLY A 879 3.54 -43.54 -49.09
N ASP A 880 2.21 -43.52 -49.20
CA ASP A 880 1.52 -43.96 -50.43
C ASP A 880 0.97 -42.72 -51.15
N ASP A 881 1.77 -42.08 -51.99
CA ASP A 881 1.52 -40.71 -52.48
C ASP A 881 0.83 -40.66 -53.85
N VAL A 882 0.24 -39.51 -54.17
CA VAL A 882 -0.34 -39.21 -55.49
C VAL A 882 0.25 -37.91 -56.03
N ILE A 883 1.00 -38.00 -57.11
CA ILE A 883 1.72 -36.87 -57.72
C ILE A 883 1.23 -36.62 -59.13
N TYR A 884 0.77 -35.39 -59.38
CA TYR A 884 0.39 -34.87 -60.70
C TYR A 884 1.40 -33.80 -61.12
N GLY A 885 2.22 -34.05 -62.15
CA GLY A 885 3.19 -33.09 -62.71
C GLY A 885 2.49 -31.89 -63.32
N GLY A 886 1.61 -32.16 -64.29
CA GLY A 886 0.77 -31.15 -64.90
C GLY A 886 1.29 -30.75 -66.28
N ALA A 887 1.58 -29.48 -66.54
CA ALA A 887 2.03 -29.03 -67.85
C ALA A 887 3.47 -28.50 -67.81
N GLY A 888 4.36 -29.13 -68.55
CA GLY A 888 5.74 -28.71 -68.75
C GLY A 888 6.70 -29.90 -68.69
N GLN A 889 7.94 -29.72 -68.26
CA GLN A 889 8.90 -30.82 -68.16
C GLN A 889 9.16 -31.10 -66.70
N ASP A 890 8.43 -32.07 -66.16
CA ASP A 890 8.37 -32.31 -64.74
C ASP A 890 9.28 -33.47 -64.33
N THR A 891 9.79 -33.44 -63.10
CA THR A 891 10.52 -34.53 -62.47
C THR A 891 9.72 -35.02 -61.26
N LEU A 892 9.21 -36.24 -61.34
CA LEU A 892 8.34 -36.82 -60.31
C LEU A 892 9.05 -38.02 -59.67
N THR A 893 9.24 -37.98 -58.36
CA THR A 893 9.77 -39.11 -57.57
C THR A 893 8.72 -39.49 -56.55
N GLY A 894 8.20 -40.72 -56.60
CA GLY A 894 7.25 -41.21 -55.59
C GLY A 894 7.90 -41.24 -54.21
N GLY A 895 9.01 -41.96 -54.11
CA GLY A 895 9.71 -42.13 -52.85
C GLY A 895 9.48 -43.54 -52.35
N ALA A 896 9.34 -43.74 -51.04
CA ALA A 896 9.13 -45.06 -50.47
C ALA A 896 7.65 -45.30 -50.15
N GLY A 897 7.01 -46.22 -50.88
CA GLY A 897 5.71 -46.76 -50.52
C GLY A 897 4.97 -47.25 -51.76
N GLN A 898 3.68 -46.96 -51.89
CA GLN A 898 2.91 -47.27 -53.09
C GLN A 898 2.38 -46.02 -53.77
N ASP A 899 3.16 -45.49 -54.71
CA ASP A 899 2.90 -44.16 -55.24
C ASP A 899 2.19 -44.18 -56.59
N GLN A 900 1.44 -43.12 -56.88
CA GLN A 900 0.81 -42.88 -58.17
C GLN A 900 1.40 -41.63 -58.80
N LEU A 901 2.01 -41.78 -59.97
CA LEU A 901 2.67 -40.71 -60.70
C LEU A 901 1.96 -40.48 -62.04
N VAL A 902 1.61 -39.22 -62.28
CA VAL A 902 0.98 -38.75 -63.52
C VAL A 902 1.81 -37.57 -64.02
N GLY A 903 2.54 -37.73 -65.12
CA GLY A 903 3.43 -36.68 -65.64
C GLY A 903 2.65 -35.50 -66.17
N GLY A 904 1.59 -35.76 -66.93
CA GLY A 904 0.78 -34.76 -67.60
C GLY A 904 1.28 -34.51 -69.02
N GLY A 905 1.47 -33.23 -69.39
CA GLY A 905 1.83 -32.84 -70.75
C GLY A 905 3.23 -32.25 -70.82
N GLY A 906 4.08 -32.84 -71.67
CA GLY A 906 5.45 -32.40 -71.91
C GLY A 906 6.45 -33.55 -71.74
N ALA A 907 7.74 -33.25 -71.57
CA ALA A 907 8.77 -34.29 -71.55
C ALA A 907 9.17 -34.58 -70.10
N ASP A 908 8.51 -35.57 -69.49
CA ASP A 908 8.58 -35.78 -68.05
C ASP A 908 9.61 -36.84 -67.64
N VAL A 909 10.09 -36.73 -66.41
CA VAL A 909 11.08 -37.64 -65.83
C VAL A 909 10.49 -38.27 -64.57
N PHE A 910 10.20 -39.56 -64.64
CA PHE A 910 9.77 -40.35 -63.50
C PHE A 910 11.02 -40.93 -62.81
N GLY A 911 11.34 -40.40 -61.64
CA GLY A 911 12.52 -40.72 -60.84
C GLY A 911 12.34 -41.96 -59.98
N PHE A 912 13.19 -42.95 -60.20
CA PHE A 912 13.37 -44.13 -59.35
C PHE A 912 14.82 -44.14 -58.84
N THR A 913 15.23 -43.04 -58.20
CA THR A 913 16.64 -42.69 -58.00
C THR A 913 17.19 -43.11 -56.64
N GLU A 914 16.39 -43.64 -55.73
CA GLU A 914 16.83 -44.10 -54.40
C GLU A 914 16.53 -45.60 -54.19
N PRO A 915 17.37 -46.38 -53.48
CA PRO A 915 17.06 -47.78 -53.21
C PRO A 915 15.81 -47.93 -52.34
N GLY A 916 14.88 -48.80 -52.74
CA GLY A 916 13.72 -49.14 -51.92
C GLY A 916 12.48 -48.28 -52.14
N TRP A 917 12.31 -47.74 -53.35
CA TRP A 917 11.13 -46.99 -53.80
C TRP A 917 9.80 -47.78 -53.83
N GLY A 918 9.71 -48.93 -53.17
CA GLY A 918 8.43 -49.64 -53.03
C GLY A 918 7.76 -50.13 -54.32
N TYR A 919 6.45 -49.91 -54.43
CA TYR A 919 5.60 -50.34 -55.54
C TYR A 919 4.80 -49.20 -56.16
N ASP A 920 5.27 -48.67 -57.28
CA ASP A 920 4.71 -47.44 -57.86
C ASP A 920 3.91 -47.67 -59.14
N GLN A 921 3.12 -46.69 -59.50
CA GLN A 921 2.21 -46.71 -60.64
C GLN A 921 2.40 -45.45 -61.49
N VAL A 922 2.60 -45.61 -62.79
CA VAL A 922 2.77 -44.52 -63.75
C VAL A 922 1.65 -44.62 -64.78
N PHE A 923 0.81 -43.59 -64.93
CA PHE A 923 -0.46 -43.69 -65.67
C PHE A 923 -0.46 -43.15 -67.11
N ASP A 924 0.49 -42.30 -67.50
CA ASP A 924 0.41 -41.53 -68.76
C ASP A 924 1.72 -41.41 -69.55
N PHE A 925 2.71 -42.25 -69.25
CA PHE A 925 4.00 -42.25 -69.94
C PHE A 925 3.90 -42.21 -71.49
N SER A 926 4.49 -41.18 -72.08
CA SER A 926 4.45 -40.88 -73.52
C SER A 926 5.83 -40.64 -74.11
N ARG A 927 6.35 -41.66 -74.82
CA ARG A 927 7.58 -41.51 -75.63
C ARG A 927 7.49 -40.41 -76.69
N ALA A 928 6.28 -40.09 -77.13
CA ALA A 928 6.06 -39.07 -78.16
C ALA A 928 6.29 -37.66 -77.60
N GLU A 929 6.00 -37.46 -76.32
CA GLU A 929 6.19 -36.19 -75.63
C GLU A 929 7.62 -36.05 -75.07
N GLY A 930 8.26 -37.18 -74.75
CA GLY A 930 9.69 -37.25 -74.46
C GLY A 930 10.03 -37.94 -73.15
N ASP A 931 9.04 -38.55 -72.52
CA ASP A 931 9.12 -39.05 -71.15
C ASP A 931 10.21 -40.10 -70.96
N ARG A 932 10.81 -40.09 -69.77
CA ARG A 932 11.84 -41.04 -69.37
C ARG A 932 11.72 -41.47 -67.92
N PHE A 933 12.24 -42.66 -67.66
CA PHE A 933 12.47 -43.19 -66.33
C PHE A 933 13.91 -42.91 -65.91
N ASP A 934 14.13 -42.18 -64.81
CA ASP A 934 15.46 -41.96 -64.27
C ASP A 934 15.82 -43.01 -63.23
N MET A 935 16.80 -43.86 -63.55
CA MET A 935 17.30 -44.92 -62.67
C MET A 935 18.61 -44.54 -61.99
N ARG A 936 19.14 -43.32 -62.21
CA ARG A 936 20.41 -42.88 -61.62
C ARG A 936 20.29 -42.82 -60.10
N GLY A 937 21.01 -43.69 -59.41
CA GLY A 937 20.98 -43.79 -57.94
C GLY A 937 20.24 -45.03 -57.41
N SER A 938 19.38 -45.67 -58.22
CA SER A 938 18.75 -46.96 -57.89
C SER A 938 19.75 -48.11 -57.63
N GLY A 939 20.96 -48.00 -58.19
CA GLY A 939 21.95 -49.07 -58.28
C GLY A 939 21.89 -49.87 -59.59
N ALA A 940 20.88 -49.65 -60.44
CA ALA A 940 20.88 -50.17 -61.82
C ALA A 940 21.80 -49.31 -62.71
N THR A 941 22.73 -49.96 -63.41
CA THR A 941 23.68 -49.33 -64.34
C THR A 941 23.38 -49.61 -65.80
N SER A 942 22.40 -50.48 -66.10
CA SER A 942 21.95 -50.74 -67.47
C SER A 942 20.57 -51.38 -67.54
N PHE A 943 19.89 -51.21 -68.67
CA PHE A 943 18.56 -51.79 -68.94
C PHE A 943 18.50 -53.32 -68.78
N ALA A 944 19.61 -54.02 -69.01
CA ALA A 944 19.67 -55.48 -68.87
C ALA A 944 19.53 -56.00 -67.43
N GLN A 945 19.67 -55.12 -66.44
CA GLN A 945 19.49 -55.46 -65.02
C GLN A 945 18.03 -55.33 -64.56
N LEU A 946 17.16 -54.72 -65.38
CA LEU A 946 15.75 -54.56 -65.08
C LEU A 946 14.97 -55.79 -65.53
N GLY A 947 14.06 -56.27 -64.69
CA GLY A 947 13.05 -57.23 -65.09
C GLY A 947 11.87 -56.50 -65.73
N VAL A 948 11.65 -56.69 -67.04
CA VAL A 948 10.54 -56.04 -67.76
C VAL A 948 9.54 -57.10 -68.21
N ALA A 949 8.30 -57.00 -67.75
CA ALA A 949 7.24 -57.96 -68.05
C ALA A 949 5.96 -57.24 -68.54
N THR A 950 5.37 -57.73 -69.63
CA THR A 950 4.08 -57.22 -70.11
C THR A 950 2.94 -57.83 -69.30
N LEU A 951 2.04 -56.98 -68.81
CA LEU A 951 0.85 -57.36 -68.04
C LEU A 951 -0.40 -56.85 -68.78
N GLY A 952 -0.88 -57.62 -69.76
CA GLY A 952 -2.00 -57.17 -70.59
C GLY A 952 -1.63 -55.97 -71.46
N ALA A 953 -2.23 -54.81 -71.19
CA ALA A 953 -1.93 -53.54 -71.87
C ALA A 953 -0.82 -52.71 -71.18
N ASP A 954 -0.32 -53.19 -70.03
CA ASP A 954 0.59 -52.47 -69.16
C ASP A 954 1.99 -53.13 -69.13
N THR A 955 2.98 -52.46 -68.55
CA THR A 955 4.33 -52.99 -68.36
C THR A 955 4.76 -52.88 -66.90
N ALA A 956 5.17 -54.00 -66.30
CA ALA A 956 5.84 -54.03 -65.00
C ALA A 956 7.36 -53.98 -65.18
N VAL A 957 8.02 -53.11 -64.41
CA VAL A 957 9.47 -53.00 -64.31
C VAL A 957 9.90 -53.31 -62.88
N THR A 958 10.78 -54.29 -62.71
CA THR A 958 11.27 -54.74 -61.39
C THR A 958 12.78 -54.59 -61.28
N PHE A 959 13.27 -54.10 -60.14
CA PHE A 959 14.69 -54.08 -59.80
C PHE A 959 14.86 -54.38 -58.30
N GLY A 960 15.58 -55.47 -57.98
CA GLY A 960 15.67 -55.94 -56.60
C GLY A 960 14.30 -56.35 -56.04
N ALA A 961 13.88 -55.70 -54.95
CA ALA A 961 12.57 -55.90 -54.32
C ALA A 961 11.51 -54.87 -54.76
N SER A 962 11.90 -53.84 -55.49
CA SER A 962 11.02 -52.75 -55.93
C SER A 962 10.44 -53.02 -57.31
N ARG A 963 9.24 -52.49 -57.58
CA ARG A 963 8.52 -52.68 -58.84
C ARG A 963 7.64 -51.48 -59.18
N PHE A 964 7.73 -50.93 -60.39
CA PHE A 964 6.75 -49.94 -60.86
C PHE A 964 5.99 -50.47 -62.07
N ASP A 965 4.71 -50.13 -62.15
CA ASP A 965 3.83 -50.50 -63.24
C ASP A 965 3.51 -49.28 -64.10
N VAL A 966 3.75 -49.40 -65.41
CA VAL A 966 3.44 -48.38 -66.41
C VAL A 966 2.16 -48.79 -67.12
N TYR A 967 1.08 -48.05 -66.87
CA TYR A 967 -0.23 -48.33 -67.42
C TYR A 967 -0.36 -47.85 -68.87
N GLY A 968 -1.02 -48.64 -69.71
CA GLY A 968 -1.30 -48.31 -71.11
C GLY A 968 -0.10 -48.39 -72.06
N VAL A 969 1.09 -48.75 -71.57
CA VAL A 969 2.32 -48.82 -72.37
C VAL A 969 2.86 -50.24 -72.40
N THR A 970 3.17 -50.74 -73.60
CA THR A 970 3.89 -52.00 -73.79
C THR A 970 5.22 -51.78 -74.51
N GLY A 971 6.17 -52.69 -74.26
CA GLY A 971 7.44 -52.74 -75.00
C GLY A 971 8.42 -51.62 -74.66
N LEU A 972 8.66 -51.35 -73.37
CA LEU A 972 9.70 -50.43 -72.90
C LEU A 972 11.08 -50.75 -73.51
N LEU A 973 11.80 -49.71 -73.95
CA LEU A 973 13.10 -49.77 -74.61
C LEU A 973 14.17 -49.20 -73.71
N ALA A 974 15.44 -49.59 -73.92
CA ALA A 974 16.57 -49.03 -73.18
C ALA A 974 16.69 -47.48 -73.30
N SER A 975 16.17 -46.89 -74.39
CA SER A 975 16.14 -45.43 -74.59
C SER A 975 15.11 -44.70 -73.72
N ASP A 976 14.14 -45.42 -73.16
CA ASP A 976 13.12 -44.88 -72.25
C ASP A 976 13.70 -44.65 -70.85
N PHE A 977 14.93 -45.11 -70.59
CA PHE A 977 15.58 -45.07 -69.27
C PHE A 977 16.87 -44.25 -69.30
N ILE A 978 17.15 -43.58 -68.19
CA ILE A 978 18.39 -42.89 -67.90
C ILE A 978 19.14 -43.71 -66.85
N PHE A 979 20.37 -44.14 -67.16
CA PHE A 979 21.26 -44.84 -66.22
C PHE A 979 22.50 -43.99 -65.93
N ALA A 980 23.18 -44.33 -64.83
CA ALA A 980 24.42 -43.66 -64.41
C ALA A 980 25.62 -43.95 -65.33
#